data_AF-A0A6N7PAV2-F1
#
_entry.id   AF-A0A6N7PAV2-F1
#
_cell.length_a   1.000
_cell.length_b   1.000
_cell.length_c   1.000
_cell.angle_alpha   90.00
_cell.angle_beta   90.00
_cell.angle_gamma   90.00
#
_symmetry.space_group_name_H-M   'P 1'
#
loop_
_entity.id
_entity.type
_entity.pdbx_description
1 polymer ?
#
loop_
_entity_poly.entity_id
_entity_poly.type
_entity_poly.pdbx_seq_one_letter_code
_entity_poly.pdbx_strand_id
1 'polypeptide(L)'
;MRIGINGLLIGLCFAAGPLKAQRVFSGVYPHLAMYNKEGECGTGAVVPWAGKLWVITYGPHLPKGSSDKLYEISPSLTQTVRTESIGGTPANRMIHKESNQLFIGPYAIDGKGDVRVIPYTAMAGRHTGNARHLTDPAGKIYYGTMEEGFYEVDVKTLQPVMISEDGNTRKNSDLLPGAHGKGLYSGQGVMVYSNNGEQGPKALTDFDIESGSLSEWDGKNWKVVRRNQFVEVTGPGGINGNRNPATDPIWATGWDYKSVLLGVRDQGSWHFYRLPKASHSYDGAHGWNTEWPRIRDIGTTQKPDYLMTMHGMFWRFPGNFSSANTAGIRPRSAYLKVIGDYARWNEQLVFGCDDSAQKEFLNKRKAKGSIEGPGQSNSNLWFTSFDLPDQLGPATAEGAIWVKEEVKANTPSDPFLFAGWAHRSAWIQNNGTVPVQFTFETDKGNGSWVKTQTVTVSQGAAIPVLFPATMPGEWIRVRTNVATNATLQFYYAANDTRSTTPAAMFNGLSKVTGDAATQGLLYALGDDHRTLGLSTTAGYYELDEKMTLAKKEDAVTDQFIKSKFAIPEQAVIVEEASMLIVDDKGRRWRLPKGNEAFTGLQLRVCREVATERDLFNCQGTFYELPAENADGYAKIRPVSSHSFRIADYASYRGLLILTGIDAQVKGNDHLIYSNDGKAAVWAGVIDDLWKMGKPTGHGGPWKDTEVKNGTPSDPYLIGFYDDRSLKLSHAAKQPVVFTIEVDPVGTGEWMKYKTVTVKPGETFNHHFPAGIQARWIRFSSNGDCRATALLEYK
;
A
#
# COMPACT_ATOMS: atom_id res chain seq x y z
N MET A 1 31.44 24.01 -66.49
CA MET A 1 31.02 22.64 -66.88
C MET A 1 31.27 21.73 -65.69
N ARG A 2 30.32 20.83 -65.36
CA ARG A 2 30.15 20.00 -64.12
C ARG A 2 29.38 20.76 -63.01
N ILE A 3 28.04 20.63 -62.87
CA ILE A 3 27.22 19.47 -62.39
C ILE A 3 27.78 19.00 -61.03
N GLY A 4 27.13 19.11 -59.86
CA GLY A 4 25.72 19.27 -59.50
C GLY A 4 25.24 18.00 -58.81
N ILE A 5 25.26 17.93 -57.46
CA ILE A 5 24.49 16.95 -56.65
C ILE A 5 24.10 17.63 -55.33
N ASN A 6 22.84 18.07 -55.23
CA ASN A 6 22.17 18.35 -53.96
C ASN A 6 21.48 17.06 -53.50
N GLY A 7 21.91 16.51 -52.37
CA GLY A 7 21.25 15.38 -51.71
C GLY A 7 19.99 15.85 -50.99
N LEU A 8 18.83 15.40 -51.48
CA LEU A 8 17.52 15.59 -50.89
C LEU A 8 17.38 14.61 -49.69
N LEU A 9 17.41 15.12 -48.46
CA LEU A 9 16.99 14.35 -47.28
C LEU A 9 15.46 14.21 -47.31
N ILE A 10 14.97 13.04 -47.71
CA ILE A 10 13.57 12.65 -47.52
C ILE A 10 13.42 12.22 -46.05
N GLY A 11 12.89 13.11 -45.22
CA GLY A 11 12.37 12.75 -43.91
C GLY A 11 11.12 11.88 -44.08
N LEU A 12 11.24 10.59 -43.78
CA LEU A 12 10.09 9.70 -43.63
C LEU A 12 9.31 10.11 -42.36
N CYS A 13 8.36 11.03 -42.51
CA CYS A 13 7.28 11.19 -41.55
C CYS A 13 6.38 9.95 -41.66
N PHE A 14 6.49 9.03 -40.70
CA PHE A 14 5.44 8.05 -40.48
C PHE A 14 4.18 8.79 -40.01
N ALA A 15 3.30 9.09 -40.96
CA ALA A 15 1.94 9.49 -40.64
C ALA A 15 1.22 8.27 -40.05
N ALA A 16 1.20 8.18 -38.72
CA ALA A 16 0.28 7.28 -38.03
C ALA A 16 -1.15 7.73 -38.39
N GLY A 17 -1.93 6.85 -39.03
CA GLY A 17 -3.36 7.08 -39.22
C GLY A 17 -4.05 7.36 -37.88
N PRO A 18 -5.20 8.04 -37.86
CA PRO A 18 -5.88 8.39 -36.62
C PRO A 18 -6.22 7.11 -35.84
N LEU A 19 -5.52 6.90 -34.73
CA LEU A 19 -5.84 5.87 -33.75
C LEU A 19 -7.28 6.09 -33.30
N LYS A 20 -8.11 5.06 -33.41
CA LYS A 20 -9.44 5.06 -32.81
C LYS A 20 -9.24 5.36 -31.31
N ALA A 21 -9.87 6.42 -30.81
CA ALA A 21 -9.69 6.87 -29.43
C ALA A 21 -9.99 5.69 -28.47
N GLN A 22 -8.95 5.17 -27.82
CA GLN A 22 -9.10 4.11 -26.83
C GLN A 22 -9.70 4.72 -25.56
N ARG A 23 -10.71 4.05 -24.97
CA ARG A 23 -11.29 4.53 -23.72
C ARG A 23 -10.25 4.41 -22.60
N VAL A 24 -10.17 5.46 -21.78
CA VAL A 24 -9.26 5.55 -20.65
C VAL A 24 -10.01 6.15 -19.47
N PHE A 25 -9.80 5.59 -18.28
CA PHE A 25 -10.43 6.07 -17.05
C PHE A 25 -9.34 6.28 -16.03
N SER A 26 -9.10 7.54 -15.65
CA SER A 26 -8.07 7.90 -14.68
C SER A 26 -6.69 7.28 -14.96
N GLY A 27 -6.33 7.16 -16.24
CA GLY A 27 -5.05 6.60 -16.66
C GLY A 27 -5.01 5.08 -16.88
N VAL A 28 -6.11 4.36 -16.67
CA VAL A 28 -6.19 2.91 -16.96
C VAL A 28 -6.88 2.70 -18.29
N TYR A 29 -6.28 1.87 -19.14
CA TYR A 29 -6.82 1.45 -20.43
C TYR A 29 -7.39 0.03 -20.32
N PRO A 30 -8.72 -0.15 -20.37
CA PRO A 30 -9.35 -1.46 -20.10
C PRO A 30 -8.94 -2.58 -21.07
N HIS A 31 -8.56 -2.23 -22.31
CA HIS A 31 -8.12 -3.20 -23.31
C HIS A 31 -6.71 -3.76 -23.04
N LEU A 32 -5.93 -3.14 -22.14
CA LEU A 32 -4.61 -3.63 -21.73
C LEU A 32 -4.66 -4.62 -20.56
N ALA A 33 -5.85 -4.87 -20.00
CA ALA A 33 -6.00 -5.77 -18.86
C ALA A 33 -5.48 -7.18 -19.18
N MET A 34 -4.68 -7.70 -18.25
CA MET A 34 -3.97 -8.98 -18.34
C MET A 34 -4.64 -9.99 -17.40
N TYR A 35 -4.87 -11.19 -17.91
CA TYR A 35 -5.62 -12.26 -17.23
C TYR A 35 -4.82 -13.56 -17.27
N ASN A 36 -5.02 -14.38 -16.25
CA ASN A 36 -4.51 -15.74 -16.19
C ASN A 36 -5.60 -16.72 -15.69
N LYS A 37 -5.22 -17.94 -15.32
CA LYS A 37 -6.10 -19.02 -14.85
C LYS A 37 -5.83 -19.38 -13.39
N GLU A 38 -4.94 -18.65 -12.74
CA GLU A 38 -4.43 -18.90 -11.41
C GLU A 38 -5.13 -17.99 -10.38
N GLY A 39 -4.87 -18.21 -9.10
CA GLY A 39 -5.54 -17.51 -8.00
C GLY A 39 -5.19 -16.02 -7.85
N GLU A 40 -4.14 -15.56 -8.52
CA GLU A 40 -3.60 -14.19 -8.52
C GLU A 40 -3.08 -13.90 -9.93
N CYS A 41 -3.10 -12.65 -10.37
CA CYS A 41 -2.51 -12.21 -11.62
C CYS A 41 -1.89 -10.84 -11.38
N GLY A 42 -0.72 -10.78 -10.75
CA GLY A 42 -0.03 -9.51 -10.49
C GLY A 42 0.95 -9.15 -11.60
N THR A 43 1.35 -7.88 -11.67
CA THR A 43 2.41 -7.43 -12.57
C THR A 43 3.79 -7.55 -11.90
N GLY A 44 4.64 -8.46 -12.38
CA GLY A 44 5.94 -8.74 -11.76
C GLY A 44 7.03 -7.73 -12.15
N ALA A 45 6.98 -7.22 -13.39
CA ALA A 45 7.94 -6.23 -13.88
C ALA A 45 7.36 -5.37 -15.01
N VAL A 46 7.82 -4.11 -15.08
CA VAL A 46 7.48 -3.14 -16.14
C VAL A 46 8.77 -2.48 -16.63
N VAL A 47 9.18 -2.75 -17.87
CA VAL A 47 10.49 -2.31 -18.39
C VAL A 47 10.40 -1.73 -19.81
N PRO A 48 10.73 -0.44 -20.01
CA PRO A 48 11.01 0.13 -21.31
C PRO A 48 12.29 -0.48 -21.91
N TRP A 49 12.17 -1.13 -23.06
CA TRP A 49 13.31 -1.72 -23.77
C TRP A 49 13.01 -1.89 -25.27
N ALA A 50 14.03 -1.69 -26.11
CA ALA A 50 13.92 -1.81 -27.57
C ALA A 50 12.74 -1.01 -28.19
N GLY A 51 12.44 0.18 -27.64
CA GLY A 51 11.35 1.05 -28.12
C GLY A 51 9.93 0.57 -27.77
N LYS A 52 9.81 -0.43 -26.89
CA LYS A 52 8.54 -1.02 -26.42
C LYS A 52 8.48 -0.96 -24.90
N LEU A 53 7.28 -1.17 -24.37
CA LEU A 53 7.09 -1.45 -22.96
C LEU A 53 6.88 -2.96 -22.78
N TRP A 54 7.76 -3.59 -22.01
CA TRP A 54 7.68 -5.01 -21.68
C TRP A 54 7.06 -5.19 -20.31
N VAL A 55 6.09 -6.09 -20.22
CA VAL A 55 5.35 -6.37 -18.98
C VAL A 55 5.24 -7.87 -18.81
N ILE A 56 5.44 -8.37 -17.59
CA ILE A 56 5.28 -9.78 -17.26
C ILE A 56 4.29 -9.92 -16.11
N THR A 57 3.33 -10.83 -16.24
CA THR A 57 2.43 -11.20 -15.14
C THR A 57 2.93 -12.43 -14.39
N TYR A 58 2.38 -12.65 -13.21
CA TYR A 58 2.68 -13.81 -12.39
C TYR A 58 1.44 -14.35 -11.66
N GLY A 59 1.48 -15.64 -11.34
CA GLY A 59 0.51 -16.31 -10.47
C GLY A 59 1.08 -16.65 -9.08
N PRO A 60 0.25 -17.11 -8.13
CA PRO A 60 0.65 -17.35 -6.74
C PRO A 60 1.35 -18.71 -6.59
N HIS A 61 2.67 -18.70 -6.39
CA HIS A 61 3.49 -19.89 -6.15
C HIS A 61 3.57 -20.91 -7.31
N LEU A 62 4.08 -20.47 -8.47
CA LEU A 62 4.21 -21.26 -9.71
C LEU A 62 5.69 -21.42 -10.12
N PRO A 63 6.46 -22.32 -9.47
CA PRO A 63 7.89 -22.50 -9.75
C PRO A 63 8.21 -23.25 -11.06
N LYS A 64 7.18 -23.73 -11.79
CA LYS A 64 7.32 -24.59 -12.97
C LYS A 64 6.60 -24.04 -14.23
N GLY A 65 6.19 -22.78 -14.19
CA GLY A 65 5.39 -22.16 -15.23
C GLY A 65 3.89 -22.13 -14.92
N SER A 66 3.14 -21.38 -15.73
CA SER A 66 1.71 -21.10 -15.51
C SER A 66 1.06 -20.57 -16.79
N SER A 67 -0.20 -20.13 -16.71
CA SER A 67 -0.87 -19.45 -17.82
C SER A 67 -0.48 -17.97 -17.99
N ASP A 68 0.31 -17.40 -17.08
CA ASP A 68 0.86 -16.04 -17.15
C ASP A 68 1.67 -15.77 -18.42
N LYS A 69 1.80 -14.49 -18.76
CA LYS A 69 2.33 -14.08 -20.06
C LYS A 69 3.39 -12.99 -19.96
N LEU A 70 4.24 -12.97 -20.98
CA LEU A 70 5.05 -11.84 -21.37
C LEU A 70 4.28 -11.02 -22.42
N TYR A 71 4.18 -9.73 -22.17
CA TYR A 71 3.48 -8.77 -23.02
C TYR A 71 4.48 -7.77 -23.58
N GLU A 72 4.33 -7.47 -24.88
CA GLU A 72 4.98 -6.36 -25.56
C GLU A 72 3.91 -5.30 -25.87
N ILE A 73 4.13 -4.05 -25.47
CA ILE A 73 3.21 -2.93 -25.75
C ILE A 73 3.93 -1.88 -26.59
N SER A 74 3.33 -1.55 -27.74
CA SER A 74 3.82 -0.50 -28.64
C SER A 74 3.50 0.91 -28.11
N PRO A 75 4.19 1.96 -28.58
CA PRO A 75 3.84 3.35 -28.26
C PRO A 75 2.39 3.74 -28.60
N SER A 76 1.74 3.03 -29.53
CA SER A 76 0.33 3.20 -29.88
C SER A 76 -0.63 2.40 -28.98
N LEU A 77 -0.14 1.89 -27.85
CA LEU A 77 -0.87 1.05 -26.90
C LEU A 77 -1.47 -0.21 -27.52
N THR A 78 -0.79 -0.77 -28.53
CA THR A 78 -1.10 -2.09 -29.07
C THR A 78 -0.37 -3.14 -28.25
N GLN A 79 -1.12 -4.00 -27.56
CA GLN A 79 -0.59 -5.10 -26.76
C GLN A 79 -0.44 -6.35 -27.63
N THR A 80 0.72 -6.99 -27.56
CA THR A 80 1.02 -8.29 -28.17
C THR A 80 1.39 -9.27 -27.08
N VAL A 81 0.66 -10.39 -27.00
CA VAL A 81 1.01 -11.51 -26.12
C VAL A 81 2.10 -12.32 -26.79
N ARG A 82 3.27 -12.44 -26.15
CA ARG A 82 4.41 -13.17 -26.71
C ARG A 82 4.17 -14.68 -26.67
N THR A 83 4.37 -15.35 -27.80
CA THR A 83 4.18 -16.80 -27.94
C THR A 83 5.19 -17.61 -27.14
N GLU A 84 6.32 -17.00 -26.80
CA GLU A 84 7.40 -17.54 -25.99
C GLU A 84 7.00 -17.71 -24.51
N SER A 85 5.84 -17.20 -24.10
CA SER A 85 5.39 -17.19 -22.70
C SER A 85 5.24 -18.59 -22.10
N ILE A 86 5.97 -18.87 -21.02
CA ILE A 86 5.90 -20.07 -20.18
C ILE A 86 5.35 -19.83 -18.76
N GLY A 87 4.92 -18.60 -18.46
CA GLY A 87 4.33 -18.20 -17.18
C GLY A 87 5.28 -18.30 -15.98
N GLY A 88 4.73 -18.57 -14.80
CA GLY A 88 5.44 -18.79 -13.52
C GLY A 88 5.14 -17.73 -12.46
N THR A 89 6.00 -17.63 -11.44
CA THR A 89 6.03 -16.49 -10.49
C THR A 89 7.27 -15.60 -10.64
N PRO A 90 7.45 -14.87 -11.76
CA PRO A 90 8.59 -13.97 -11.94
C PRO A 90 8.32 -12.53 -11.48
N ALA A 91 9.30 -11.93 -10.81
CA ALA A 91 9.38 -10.49 -10.54
C ALA A 91 10.79 -9.90 -10.77
N ASN A 92 11.71 -10.74 -11.26
CA ASN A 92 13.06 -10.35 -11.59
C ASN A 92 13.11 -9.59 -12.92
N ARG A 93 14.00 -8.59 -12.96
CA ARG A 93 14.34 -7.87 -14.18
C ARG A 93 15.70 -7.19 -14.07
N MET A 94 16.43 -7.15 -15.17
CA MET A 94 17.67 -6.40 -15.29
C MET A 94 17.95 -6.05 -16.76
N ILE A 95 18.28 -4.79 -17.03
CA ILE A 95 18.91 -4.39 -18.29
C ILE A 95 20.40 -4.68 -18.15
N HIS A 96 20.86 -5.75 -18.78
CA HIS A 96 22.25 -6.19 -18.75
C HIS A 96 23.04 -5.52 -19.88
N LYS A 97 23.77 -4.46 -19.52
CA LYS A 97 24.47 -3.58 -20.46
C LYS A 97 25.53 -4.32 -21.25
N GLU A 98 26.26 -5.21 -20.60
CA GLU A 98 27.40 -5.94 -21.16
C GLU A 98 26.98 -6.86 -22.31
N SER A 99 25.75 -7.40 -22.26
CA SER A 99 25.21 -8.24 -23.34
C SER A 99 24.20 -7.52 -24.24
N ASN A 100 23.84 -6.27 -23.93
CA ASN A 100 22.76 -5.53 -24.60
C ASN A 100 21.44 -6.33 -24.63
N GLN A 101 21.03 -6.86 -23.47
CA GLN A 101 19.80 -7.63 -23.31
C GLN A 101 19.00 -7.17 -22.09
N LEU A 102 17.68 -7.23 -22.18
CA LEU A 102 16.79 -7.22 -21.04
C LEU A 102 16.57 -8.67 -20.57
N PHE A 103 16.94 -8.98 -19.34
CA PHE A 103 16.50 -10.19 -18.65
C PHE A 103 15.24 -9.83 -17.84
N ILE A 104 14.14 -10.55 -18.06
CA ILE A 104 12.85 -10.33 -17.40
C ILE A 104 12.16 -11.68 -17.21
N GLY A 105 11.90 -12.09 -15.97
CA GLY A 105 11.44 -13.46 -15.73
C GLY A 105 12.43 -14.50 -16.28
N PRO A 106 11.94 -15.59 -16.88
CA PRO A 106 12.77 -16.59 -17.56
C PRO A 106 13.21 -16.17 -18.98
N TYR A 107 13.01 -14.90 -19.37
CA TYR A 107 13.25 -14.45 -20.74
C TYR A 107 14.50 -13.57 -20.85
N ALA A 108 15.20 -13.71 -21.98
CA ALA A 108 16.24 -12.79 -22.42
C ALA A 108 15.81 -12.15 -23.74
N ILE A 109 15.74 -10.82 -23.77
CA ILE A 109 15.25 -10.02 -24.88
C ILE A 109 16.38 -9.15 -25.39
N ASP A 110 16.78 -9.32 -26.65
CA ASP A 110 17.89 -8.56 -27.21
C ASP A 110 17.51 -7.10 -27.55
N GLY A 111 18.49 -6.30 -28.00
CA GLY A 111 18.27 -4.91 -28.37
C GLY A 111 17.35 -4.69 -29.59
N LYS A 112 16.96 -5.75 -30.31
CA LYS A 112 15.99 -5.72 -31.41
C LYS A 112 14.59 -6.16 -30.98
N GLY A 113 14.46 -6.75 -29.78
CA GLY A 113 13.21 -7.27 -29.25
C GLY A 113 13.01 -8.77 -29.48
N ASP A 114 14.03 -9.49 -29.93
CA ASP A 114 13.96 -10.95 -30.11
C ASP A 114 14.01 -11.65 -28.75
N VAL A 115 13.04 -12.52 -28.48
CA VAL A 115 12.85 -13.17 -27.18
C VAL A 115 13.42 -14.59 -27.20
N ARG A 116 14.21 -14.92 -26.18
CA ARG A 116 14.70 -16.28 -25.90
C ARG A 116 14.28 -16.70 -24.50
N VAL A 117 14.06 -18.00 -24.30
CA VAL A 117 13.47 -18.56 -23.07
C VAL A 117 14.48 -19.48 -22.37
N ILE A 118 14.64 -19.30 -21.06
CA ILE A 118 15.27 -20.27 -20.17
C ILE A 118 14.16 -21.17 -19.63
N PRO A 119 14.09 -22.46 -20.01
CA PRO A 119 13.01 -23.33 -19.55
C PRO A 119 13.13 -23.61 -18.04
N TYR A 120 12.00 -23.72 -17.34
CA TYR A 120 11.98 -24.07 -15.91
C TYR A 120 12.59 -25.45 -15.61
N THR A 121 12.72 -26.33 -16.61
CA THR A 121 13.46 -27.60 -16.48
C THR A 121 14.97 -27.40 -16.34
N ALA A 122 15.51 -26.28 -16.84
CA ALA A 122 16.92 -25.92 -16.69
C ALA A 122 17.14 -24.98 -15.48
N MET A 123 16.19 -24.11 -15.17
CA MET A 123 16.26 -23.16 -14.05
C MET A 123 14.91 -23.05 -13.34
N ALA A 124 14.63 -24.00 -12.44
CA ALA A 124 13.40 -24.05 -11.67
C ALA A 124 13.29 -22.89 -10.66
N GLY A 125 12.06 -22.64 -10.19
CA GLY A 125 11.80 -21.73 -9.08
C GLY A 125 11.08 -20.44 -9.46
N ARG A 126 10.72 -19.67 -8.44
CA ARG A 126 10.00 -18.40 -8.57
C ARG A 126 11.03 -17.26 -8.68
N HIS A 127 11.43 -16.89 -9.90
CA HIS A 127 12.52 -15.93 -10.12
C HIS A 127 12.17 -14.54 -9.54
N THR A 128 12.91 -14.10 -8.52
CA THR A 128 12.56 -12.89 -7.74
C THR A 128 13.49 -11.71 -8.01
N GLY A 129 14.76 -11.98 -8.33
CA GLY A 129 15.72 -10.92 -8.66
C GLY A 129 16.86 -11.37 -9.58
N ASN A 130 17.49 -10.38 -10.20
CA ASN A 130 18.69 -10.52 -11.00
C ASN A 130 19.80 -9.60 -10.48
N ALA A 131 21.05 -10.04 -10.58
CA ALA A 131 22.20 -9.23 -10.19
C ALA A 131 23.36 -9.41 -11.17
N ARG A 132 24.22 -8.37 -11.27
CA ARG A 132 25.48 -8.47 -12.02
C ARG A 132 26.38 -9.54 -11.39
N HIS A 133 27.07 -10.32 -12.22
CA HIS A 133 28.02 -11.30 -11.71
C HIS A 133 29.20 -10.63 -11.00
N LEU A 134 29.67 -11.19 -9.89
CA LEU A 134 30.71 -10.56 -9.06
C LEU A 134 32.08 -10.51 -9.75
N THR A 135 32.40 -11.53 -10.54
CA THR A 135 33.75 -11.74 -11.11
C THR A 135 33.79 -11.82 -12.64
N ASP A 136 32.62 -11.95 -13.29
CA ASP A 136 32.48 -12.10 -14.74
C ASP A 136 31.16 -11.46 -15.24
N PRO A 137 30.98 -10.15 -15.02
CA PRO A 137 29.77 -9.45 -15.45
C PRO A 137 29.64 -9.33 -16.97
N ALA A 138 30.68 -9.66 -17.75
CA ALA A 138 30.62 -9.64 -19.21
C ALA A 138 29.98 -10.91 -19.77
N GLY A 139 30.29 -12.07 -19.17
CA GLY A 139 29.78 -13.36 -19.61
C GLY A 139 28.55 -13.85 -18.86
N LYS A 140 28.32 -13.39 -17.61
CA LYS A 140 27.32 -14.00 -16.71
C LYS A 140 26.44 -12.99 -15.99
N ILE A 141 25.27 -13.48 -15.59
CA ILE A 141 24.30 -12.81 -14.73
C ILE A 141 23.84 -13.76 -13.62
N TYR A 142 23.53 -13.25 -12.43
CA TYR A 142 22.90 -14.04 -11.37
C TYR A 142 21.37 -13.98 -11.43
N TYR A 143 20.76 -15.11 -11.07
CA TYR A 143 19.35 -15.26 -10.79
C TYR A 143 19.17 -15.74 -9.36
N GLY A 144 18.18 -15.18 -8.67
CA GLY A 144 17.72 -15.62 -7.36
C GLY A 144 16.23 -15.92 -7.39
N THR A 145 15.80 -16.95 -6.69
CA THR A 145 14.39 -17.33 -6.55
C THR A 145 13.82 -16.97 -5.17
N MET A 146 12.50 -17.04 -5.02
CA MET A 146 11.84 -16.83 -3.73
C MET A 146 12.17 -17.91 -2.69
N GLU A 147 12.59 -19.09 -3.13
CA GLU A 147 12.96 -20.25 -2.32
C GLU A 147 14.47 -20.52 -2.37
N GLU A 148 15.29 -19.47 -2.46
CA GLU A 148 16.74 -19.55 -2.23
C GLU A 148 17.51 -20.43 -3.23
N GLY A 149 16.91 -20.63 -4.41
CA GLY A 149 17.60 -21.11 -5.61
C GLY A 149 18.44 -19.98 -6.18
N PHE A 150 19.75 -20.23 -6.33
CA PHE A 150 20.69 -19.27 -6.89
C PHE A 150 21.40 -19.88 -8.09
N TYR A 151 21.47 -19.12 -9.18
CA TYR A 151 22.06 -19.57 -10.44
C TYR A 151 22.96 -18.49 -11.02
N GLU A 152 24.04 -18.89 -11.69
CA GLU A 152 24.71 -18.07 -12.69
C GLU A 152 24.25 -18.52 -14.08
N VAL A 153 24.03 -17.58 -15.00
CA VAL A 153 23.57 -17.87 -16.36
C VAL A 153 24.53 -17.23 -17.35
N ASP A 154 25.02 -18.01 -18.31
CA ASP A 154 25.78 -17.48 -19.44
C ASP A 154 24.86 -16.66 -20.35
N VAL A 155 25.20 -15.38 -20.56
CA VAL A 155 24.31 -14.42 -21.23
C VAL A 155 24.13 -14.69 -22.72
N LYS A 156 25.02 -15.48 -23.33
CA LYS A 156 24.98 -15.81 -24.77
C LYS A 156 24.21 -17.09 -25.03
N THR A 157 24.49 -18.14 -24.28
CA THR A 157 23.91 -19.48 -24.44
C THR A 157 22.63 -19.68 -23.63
N LEU A 158 22.43 -18.87 -22.59
CA LEU A 158 21.35 -18.99 -21.60
C LEU A 158 21.40 -20.29 -20.79
N GLN A 159 22.56 -20.93 -20.73
CA GLN A 159 22.77 -22.12 -19.92
C GLN A 159 22.95 -21.73 -18.44
N PRO A 160 22.06 -22.15 -17.53
CA PRO A 160 22.24 -21.95 -16.10
C PRO A 160 23.24 -22.94 -15.50
N VAL A 161 23.98 -22.48 -14.50
CA VAL A 161 24.74 -23.29 -13.53
C VAL A 161 24.20 -22.96 -12.14
N MET A 162 23.80 -24.00 -11.43
CA MET A 162 23.22 -23.89 -10.09
C MET A 162 24.31 -23.65 -9.04
N ILE A 163 24.14 -22.61 -8.23
CA ILE A 163 24.97 -22.26 -7.07
C ILE A 163 24.33 -22.86 -5.80
N SER A 164 23.02 -22.72 -5.68
CA SER A 164 22.19 -23.30 -4.62
C SER A 164 20.90 -23.82 -5.24
N GLU A 165 20.47 -24.98 -4.77
CA GLU A 165 19.24 -25.62 -5.24
C GLU A 165 18.00 -24.82 -4.79
N ASP A 166 16.93 -24.82 -5.56
CA ASP A 166 15.69 -24.15 -5.18
C ASP A 166 14.91 -24.96 -4.13
N GLY A 167 14.35 -24.29 -3.12
CA GLY A 167 13.60 -24.94 -2.05
C GLY A 167 12.36 -25.72 -2.51
N ASN A 168 11.79 -25.42 -3.68
CA ASN A 168 10.66 -26.17 -4.24
C ASN A 168 11.07 -27.55 -4.79
N THR A 169 12.37 -27.79 -5.04
CA THR A 169 12.88 -29.13 -5.40
C THR A 169 13.34 -29.91 -4.17
N ARG A 170 13.56 -29.21 -3.05
CA ARG A 170 13.92 -29.78 -1.75
C ARG A 170 12.67 -30.02 -0.89
N LYS A 171 12.80 -30.82 0.17
CA LYS A 171 11.72 -30.96 1.18
C LYS A 171 11.71 -29.81 2.19
N ASN A 172 12.82 -29.09 2.38
CA ASN A 172 12.98 -27.86 3.15
C ASN A 172 14.15 -27.03 2.54
N SER A 173 14.05 -25.70 2.53
CA SER A 173 15.19 -24.79 2.29
C SER A 173 15.51 -24.06 3.57
N ASP A 174 16.68 -24.34 4.14
CA ASP A 174 17.14 -23.78 5.41
C ASP A 174 18.41 -22.93 5.20
N LEU A 175 18.64 -22.40 3.98
CA LEU A 175 19.90 -21.70 3.67
C LEU A 175 19.94 -20.33 4.38
N LEU A 176 18.83 -19.59 4.34
CA LEU A 176 18.68 -18.31 5.01
C LEU A 176 17.44 -18.34 5.89
N PRO A 177 17.39 -17.54 6.96
CA PRO A 177 16.21 -17.44 7.78
C PRO A 177 15.10 -16.66 7.06
N GLY A 178 13.84 -16.98 7.38
CA GLY A 178 12.65 -16.41 6.74
C GLY A 178 12.26 -17.17 5.47
N ALA A 179 11.35 -16.59 4.69
CA ALA A 179 10.85 -17.16 3.45
C ALA A 179 10.39 -16.05 2.49
N HIS A 180 9.98 -16.45 1.28
CA HIS A 180 9.39 -15.54 0.29
C HIS A 180 10.39 -14.46 -0.16
N GLY A 181 11.42 -14.86 -0.88
CA GLY A 181 12.42 -13.95 -1.44
C GLY A 181 11.85 -12.88 -2.35
N LYS A 182 12.38 -11.66 -2.29
CA LYS A 182 11.83 -10.49 -2.98
C LYS A 182 12.86 -9.69 -3.77
N GLY A 183 14.10 -9.59 -3.27
CA GLY A 183 15.12 -8.71 -3.83
C GLY A 183 16.45 -9.44 -4.03
N LEU A 184 17.16 -9.08 -5.10
CA LEU A 184 18.53 -9.50 -5.37
C LEU A 184 19.29 -8.36 -6.01
N TYR A 185 20.49 -8.06 -5.51
CA TYR A 185 21.38 -7.06 -6.10
C TYR A 185 22.84 -7.42 -5.87
N SER A 186 23.77 -6.78 -6.57
CA SER A 186 25.20 -6.95 -6.30
C SER A 186 25.97 -5.63 -6.34
N GLY A 187 27.01 -5.58 -5.51
CA GLY A 187 27.85 -4.40 -5.33
C GLY A 187 28.80 -4.61 -4.15
N GLN A 188 29.88 -3.84 -4.11
CA GLN A 188 30.89 -3.81 -3.06
C GLN A 188 31.42 -5.21 -2.69
N GLY A 189 31.57 -6.08 -3.69
CA GLY A 189 32.08 -7.45 -3.56
C GLY A 189 31.08 -8.49 -3.03
N VAL A 190 29.80 -8.14 -2.87
CA VAL A 190 28.77 -9.05 -2.38
C VAL A 190 27.54 -9.10 -3.29
N MET A 191 26.87 -10.25 -3.29
CA MET A 191 25.49 -10.38 -3.74
C MET A 191 24.58 -10.28 -2.50
N VAL A 192 23.57 -9.43 -2.55
CA VAL A 192 22.64 -9.18 -1.45
C VAL A 192 21.27 -9.70 -1.83
N TYR A 193 20.64 -10.44 -0.91
CA TYR A 193 19.34 -11.06 -1.07
C TYR A 193 18.41 -10.65 0.07
N SER A 194 17.14 -10.44 -0.24
CA SER A 194 16.12 -10.15 0.77
C SER A 194 14.92 -11.09 0.65
N ASN A 195 14.34 -11.42 1.80
CA ASN A 195 13.06 -12.12 1.91
C ASN A 195 12.16 -11.44 2.96
N ASN A 196 10.84 -11.58 2.81
CA ASN A 196 9.87 -10.80 3.58
C ASN A 196 8.86 -11.63 4.38
N GLY A 197 8.99 -12.96 4.38
CA GLY A 197 8.02 -13.86 5.01
C GLY A 197 8.63 -14.68 6.12
N GLU A 198 7.73 -15.32 6.88
CA GLU A 198 8.03 -16.35 7.85
C GLU A 198 7.08 -17.53 7.62
N GLN A 199 7.55 -18.75 7.86
CA GLN A 199 6.73 -19.94 7.70
C GLN A 199 6.02 -20.31 9.01
N GLY A 200 4.92 -21.06 8.86
CA GLY A 200 4.23 -21.69 9.98
C GLY A 200 2.99 -20.93 10.46
N PRO A 201 2.22 -21.55 11.38
CA PRO A 201 0.86 -21.08 11.71
C PRO A 201 0.81 -19.66 12.30
N LYS A 202 1.82 -19.27 13.08
CA LYS A 202 1.87 -17.93 13.69
C LYS A 202 1.96 -16.82 12.65
N ALA A 203 2.69 -17.03 11.56
CA ALA A 203 2.82 -16.02 10.50
C ALA A 203 1.49 -15.70 9.79
N LEU A 204 0.48 -16.56 9.94
CA LEU A 204 -0.86 -16.38 9.38
C LEU A 204 -1.78 -15.55 10.29
N THR A 205 -1.45 -15.38 11.57
CA THR A 205 -2.32 -14.73 12.57
C THR A 205 -1.68 -13.58 13.32
N ASP A 206 -0.37 -13.64 13.52
CA ASP A 206 0.41 -12.76 14.39
C ASP A 206 1.31 -11.89 13.51
N PHE A 207 0.93 -10.63 13.32
CA PHE A 207 1.61 -9.69 12.41
C PHE A 207 2.94 -9.16 12.97
N ASP A 208 3.18 -9.30 14.28
CA ASP A 208 4.28 -8.68 15.01
C ASP A 208 5.44 -9.64 15.33
N ILE A 209 5.39 -10.88 14.85
CA ILE A 209 6.49 -11.84 14.99
C ILE A 209 7.72 -11.41 14.17
N GLU A 210 8.89 -11.88 14.58
CA GLU A 210 10.09 -11.73 13.75
C GLU A 210 9.90 -12.50 12.44
N SER A 211 10.06 -11.81 11.31
CA SER A 211 9.85 -12.36 9.97
C SER A 211 10.86 -11.77 8.99
N GLY A 212 11.21 -12.55 7.96
CA GLY A 212 12.06 -12.10 6.86
C GLY A 212 13.55 -11.91 7.20
N SER A 213 14.37 -11.70 6.19
CA SER A 213 15.79 -11.38 6.38
C SER A 213 16.40 -10.58 5.24
N LEU A 214 17.48 -9.89 5.58
CA LEU A 214 18.44 -9.34 4.63
C LEU A 214 19.76 -10.09 4.83
N SER A 215 20.32 -10.61 3.75
CA SER A 215 21.54 -11.42 3.77
C SER A 215 22.49 -11.04 2.64
N GLU A 216 23.79 -11.22 2.85
CA GLU A 216 24.83 -10.96 1.86
C GLU A 216 25.74 -12.18 1.66
N TRP A 217 26.19 -12.40 0.42
CA TRP A 217 27.07 -13.49 -0.01
C TRP A 217 28.32 -12.93 -0.66
N ASP A 218 29.50 -13.34 -0.18
CA ASP A 218 30.81 -12.86 -0.64
C ASP A 218 31.39 -13.66 -1.84
N GLY A 219 30.59 -14.52 -2.46
CA GLY A 219 31.05 -15.51 -3.44
C GLY A 219 31.36 -16.89 -2.84
N LYS A 220 31.34 -17.01 -1.50
CA LYS A 220 31.61 -18.26 -0.77
C LYS A 220 30.62 -18.48 0.37
N ASN A 221 30.48 -17.52 1.28
CA ASN A 221 29.71 -17.65 2.52
C ASN A 221 28.56 -16.65 2.57
N TRP A 222 27.43 -17.09 3.10
CA TRP A 222 26.30 -16.23 3.44
C TRP A 222 26.46 -15.65 4.85
N LYS A 223 26.02 -14.41 5.00
CA LYS A 223 25.91 -13.72 6.28
C LYS A 223 24.53 -13.08 6.39
N VAL A 224 23.81 -13.40 7.45
CA VAL A 224 22.58 -12.70 7.80
C VAL A 224 22.95 -11.32 8.35
N VAL A 225 22.46 -10.28 7.69
CA VAL A 225 22.69 -8.88 8.07
C VAL A 225 21.67 -8.45 9.12
N ARG A 226 20.39 -8.76 8.89
CA ARG A 226 19.29 -8.35 9.75
C ARG A 226 18.08 -9.27 9.58
N ARG A 227 17.38 -9.54 10.69
CA ARG A 227 16.13 -10.31 10.75
C ARG A 227 14.93 -9.37 10.83
N ASN A 228 14.40 -9.01 9.67
CA ASN A 228 13.19 -8.20 9.47
C ASN A 228 12.68 -8.45 8.05
N GLN A 229 11.46 -8.04 7.75
CA GLN A 229 10.90 -8.20 6.41
C GLN A 229 11.59 -7.23 5.45
N PHE A 230 12.13 -7.71 4.32
CA PHE A 230 12.76 -6.87 3.29
C PHE A 230 12.26 -7.23 1.89
N VAL A 231 11.96 -6.22 1.07
CA VAL A 231 11.34 -6.40 -0.26
C VAL A 231 12.23 -5.98 -1.43
N GLU A 232 12.90 -4.83 -1.34
CA GLU A 232 13.76 -4.34 -2.42
C GLU A 232 15.21 -4.34 -1.96
N VAL A 233 16.09 -4.78 -2.85
CA VAL A 233 17.52 -4.51 -2.78
C VAL A 233 17.92 -3.94 -4.13
N THR A 234 18.51 -2.75 -4.11
CA THR A 234 18.83 -1.98 -5.32
C THR A 234 19.97 -1.01 -5.04
N GLY A 235 20.25 -0.08 -5.94
CA GLY A 235 21.22 0.99 -5.74
C GLY A 235 20.98 2.12 -6.74
N PRO A 236 21.88 3.12 -6.80
CA PRO A 236 21.78 4.21 -7.77
C PRO A 236 21.61 3.73 -9.22
N GLY A 237 22.16 2.56 -9.57
CA GLY A 237 22.02 1.98 -10.91
C GLY A 237 20.65 1.39 -11.24
N GLY A 238 19.81 1.13 -10.23
CA GLY A 238 18.51 0.45 -10.39
C GLY A 238 18.65 -0.86 -11.17
N ILE A 239 17.72 -1.12 -12.09
CA ILE A 239 17.71 -2.34 -12.94
C ILE A 239 18.89 -2.45 -13.91
N ASN A 240 19.77 -1.45 -14.00
CA ASN A 240 20.97 -1.54 -14.82
C ASN A 240 22.18 -2.08 -14.03
N GLY A 241 22.02 -2.30 -12.72
CA GLY A 241 23.14 -2.51 -11.81
C GLY A 241 23.97 -1.24 -11.56
N ASN A 242 24.70 -1.21 -10.44
CA ASN A 242 25.54 -0.07 -10.08
C ASN A 242 26.61 0.22 -11.15
N ARG A 243 26.84 1.51 -11.44
CA ARG A 243 27.80 1.95 -12.44
C ARG A 243 29.23 1.73 -11.96
N ASN A 244 29.49 2.06 -10.69
CA ASN A 244 30.75 1.80 -10.00
C ASN A 244 30.50 0.74 -8.93
N PRO A 245 30.42 -0.55 -9.30
CA PRO A 245 30.01 -1.60 -8.37
C PRO A 245 30.93 -1.71 -7.15
N ALA A 246 32.19 -1.27 -7.21
CA ALA A 246 33.09 -1.28 -6.07
C ALA A 246 32.76 -0.24 -4.97
N THR A 247 32.08 0.86 -5.32
CA THR A 247 31.93 2.03 -4.44
C THR A 247 30.50 2.53 -4.30
N ASP A 248 29.66 2.38 -5.32
CA ASP A 248 28.27 2.80 -5.25
C ASP A 248 27.55 2.03 -4.13
N PRO A 249 26.67 2.69 -3.35
CA PRO A 249 25.97 2.06 -2.25
C PRO A 249 24.93 1.05 -2.75
N ILE A 250 24.56 0.13 -1.85
CA ILE A 250 23.38 -0.73 -2.00
C ILE A 250 22.33 -0.22 -1.01
N TRP A 251 21.09 -0.08 -1.48
CA TRP A 251 19.94 0.29 -0.68
C TRP A 251 19.03 -0.93 -0.52
N ALA A 252 18.46 -1.09 0.68
CA ALA A 252 17.47 -2.10 0.96
C ALA A 252 16.27 -1.47 1.67
N THR A 253 15.05 -1.79 1.24
CA THR A 253 13.82 -1.35 1.93
C THR A 253 13.09 -2.55 2.52
N GLY A 254 12.59 -2.36 3.73
CA GLY A 254 11.93 -3.37 4.51
C GLY A 254 11.04 -2.77 5.58
N TRP A 255 10.59 -3.58 6.52
CA TRP A 255 9.80 -3.14 7.66
C TRP A 255 9.85 -4.15 8.81
N ASP A 256 9.42 -3.68 9.96
CA ASP A 256 8.83 -4.49 11.01
C ASP A 256 7.43 -3.94 11.30
N TYR A 257 6.68 -4.51 12.25
CA TYR A 257 5.35 -3.99 12.60
C TYR A 257 5.40 -2.53 13.11
N LYS A 258 6.55 -2.03 13.55
CA LYS A 258 6.73 -0.68 14.11
C LYS A 258 6.92 0.38 13.03
N SER A 259 7.75 0.12 12.01
CA SER A 259 8.10 1.12 11.01
C SER A 259 8.65 0.52 9.72
N VAL A 260 8.74 1.34 8.68
CA VAL A 260 9.58 1.04 7.52
C VAL A 260 11.05 1.06 7.95
N LEU A 261 11.87 0.23 7.31
CA LEU A 261 13.32 0.14 7.44
C LEU A 261 13.97 0.52 6.11
N LEU A 262 15.02 1.34 6.19
CA LEU A 262 15.93 1.63 5.10
C LEU A 262 17.33 1.20 5.53
N GLY A 263 17.90 0.21 4.84
CA GLY A 263 19.28 -0.22 4.98
C GLY A 263 20.14 0.36 3.87
N VAL A 264 21.35 0.82 4.21
CA VAL A 264 22.33 1.27 3.24
C VAL A 264 23.66 0.59 3.51
N ARG A 265 24.12 -0.18 2.52
CA ARG A 265 25.46 -0.73 2.50
C ARG A 265 26.38 0.25 1.79
N ASP A 266 27.28 0.85 2.55
CA ASP A 266 28.26 1.80 2.02
C ASP A 266 29.62 1.51 2.63
N GLN A 267 30.67 1.61 1.83
CA GLN A 267 32.05 1.32 2.25
C GLN A 267 32.21 -0.03 3.01
N GLY A 268 31.47 -1.06 2.59
CA GLY A 268 31.57 -2.38 3.24
C GLY A 268 30.67 -2.59 4.48
N SER A 269 29.93 -1.57 4.94
CA SER A 269 29.18 -1.61 6.20
C SER A 269 27.71 -1.23 6.02
N TRP A 270 26.83 -1.82 6.84
CA TRP A 270 25.39 -1.54 6.83
C TRP A 270 25.02 -0.47 7.86
N HIS A 271 24.21 0.49 7.43
CA HIS A 271 23.59 1.52 8.24
C HIS A 271 22.07 1.46 8.09
N PHE A 272 21.32 1.59 9.18
CA PHE A 272 19.86 1.45 9.17
C PHE A 272 19.15 2.69 9.70
N TYR A 273 18.02 2.98 9.06
CA TYR A 273 17.14 4.11 9.35
C TYR A 273 15.69 3.62 9.37
N ARG A 274 14.82 4.35 10.08
CA ARG A 274 13.39 4.09 10.18
C ARG A 274 12.57 5.20 9.54
N LEU A 275 11.50 4.83 8.85
CA LEU A 275 10.54 5.75 8.25
C LEU A 275 9.12 5.40 8.74
N PRO A 276 8.21 6.39 8.87
CA PRO A 276 6.82 6.12 9.24
C PRO A 276 6.07 5.40 8.11
N LYS A 277 4.96 4.74 8.46
CA LYS A 277 4.03 4.06 7.56
C LYS A 277 2.80 4.93 7.31
N ALA A 278 2.36 5.02 6.06
CA ALA A 278 1.06 5.61 5.73
C ALA A 278 -0.06 4.56 5.76
N SER A 279 0.28 3.29 5.50
CA SER A 279 -0.63 2.14 5.49
C SER A 279 0.00 0.92 6.19
N HIS A 280 -0.86 0.16 6.87
CA HIS A 280 -0.52 -1.10 7.54
C HIS A 280 -1.01 -2.33 6.79
N SER A 281 -1.62 -2.16 5.61
CA SER A 281 -2.14 -3.27 4.80
C SER A 281 -1.05 -4.29 4.38
N TYR A 282 0.23 -3.93 4.54
CA TYR A 282 1.41 -4.72 4.18
C TYR A 282 1.96 -5.58 5.34
N ASP A 283 1.45 -5.40 6.57
CA ASP A 283 2.10 -5.86 7.81
C ASP A 283 2.01 -7.38 8.06
N GLY A 284 1.40 -8.16 7.17
CA GLY A 284 1.28 -9.61 7.34
C GLY A 284 2.67 -10.29 7.44
N ALA A 285 2.90 -11.04 8.51
CA ALA A 285 4.21 -11.66 8.79
C ALA A 285 4.60 -12.76 7.80
N HIS A 286 3.64 -13.40 7.13
CA HIS A 286 3.89 -14.37 6.05
C HIS A 286 4.42 -13.74 4.75
N GLY A 287 4.25 -12.42 4.57
CA GLY A 287 4.83 -11.65 3.47
C GLY A 287 4.05 -11.61 2.15
N TRP A 288 2.77 -12.05 2.10
CA TRP A 288 1.96 -12.06 0.86
C TRP A 288 1.25 -10.74 0.58
N ASN A 289 0.84 -9.98 1.61
CA ASN A 289 0.15 -8.67 1.52
C ASN A 289 0.99 -7.53 0.89
N THR A 290 2.09 -7.88 0.22
CA THR A 290 3.03 -6.99 -0.41
C THR A 290 3.54 -7.63 -1.70
N GLU A 291 3.49 -6.88 -2.77
CA GLU A 291 4.01 -7.26 -4.09
C GLU A 291 5.51 -6.94 -4.07
N TRP A 292 5.92 -5.85 -4.71
CA TRP A 292 7.29 -5.37 -4.63
C TRP A 292 7.37 -3.84 -4.72
N PRO A 293 7.23 -3.12 -3.59
CA PRO A 293 7.55 -1.71 -3.54
C PRO A 293 9.02 -1.48 -3.96
N ARG A 294 9.29 -0.45 -4.78
CA ARG A 294 10.60 -0.26 -5.44
C ARG A 294 11.19 1.13 -5.20
N ILE A 295 12.50 1.26 -5.40
CA ILE A 295 13.18 2.53 -5.68
C ILE A 295 13.61 2.55 -7.14
N ARG A 296 13.15 3.53 -7.93
CA ARG A 296 13.49 3.65 -9.36
C ARG A 296 13.72 5.10 -9.75
N ASP A 297 14.69 5.32 -10.64
CA ASP A 297 14.81 6.59 -11.35
C ASP A 297 13.67 6.71 -12.37
N ILE A 298 12.87 7.75 -12.20
CA ILE A 298 11.75 8.15 -13.06
C ILE A 298 12.02 9.46 -13.81
N GLY A 299 13.22 10.03 -13.63
CA GLY A 299 13.68 11.23 -14.29
C GLY A 299 14.20 10.98 -15.71
N THR A 300 15.01 11.92 -16.18
CA THR A 300 15.77 11.76 -17.44
C THR A 300 17.23 11.51 -17.11
N THR A 301 18.01 11.04 -18.09
CA THR A 301 19.46 10.84 -17.90
C THR A 301 20.19 12.11 -17.46
N GLN A 302 19.70 13.30 -17.86
CA GLN A 302 20.27 14.59 -17.49
C GLN A 302 19.77 15.09 -16.13
N LYS A 303 18.57 14.67 -15.70
CA LYS A 303 17.95 15.06 -14.44
C LYS A 303 17.29 13.83 -13.80
N PRO A 304 18.09 12.99 -13.11
CA PRO A 304 17.55 11.85 -12.37
C PRO A 304 16.56 12.33 -11.30
N ASP A 305 15.51 11.54 -11.08
CA ASP A 305 14.51 11.77 -10.05
C ASP A 305 14.05 10.41 -9.53
N TYR A 306 14.41 10.06 -8.30
CA TYR A 306 14.11 8.73 -7.78
C TYR A 306 12.79 8.77 -7.00
N LEU A 307 11.87 7.93 -7.43
CA LEU A 307 10.66 7.60 -6.70
C LEU A 307 10.95 6.36 -5.85
N MET A 308 10.41 6.34 -4.64
CA MET A 308 10.28 5.13 -3.84
C MET A 308 8.79 4.92 -3.52
N THR A 309 8.31 3.69 -3.68
CA THR A 309 7.02 3.25 -3.13
C THR A 309 7.30 2.42 -1.90
N MET A 310 6.61 2.69 -0.78
CA MET A 310 6.70 1.85 0.42
C MET A 310 5.53 2.13 1.37
N HIS A 311 4.86 1.08 1.87
CA HIS A 311 3.74 1.15 2.82
C HIS A 311 2.65 2.18 2.44
N GLY A 312 2.19 2.13 1.18
CA GLY A 312 1.08 2.98 0.71
C GLY A 312 1.45 4.45 0.57
N MET A 313 2.73 4.78 0.44
CA MET A 313 3.20 6.15 0.23
C MET A 313 4.22 6.23 -0.90
N PHE A 314 4.09 7.29 -1.70
CA PHE A 314 5.11 7.75 -2.61
C PHE A 314 6.13 8.63 -1.87
N TRP A 315 7.40 8.40 -2.16
CA TRP A 315 8.50 9.12 -1.55
C TRP A 315 9.41 9.66 -2.64
N ARG A 316 9.84 10.92 -2.51
CA ARG A 316 11.04 11.37 -3.19
C ARG A 316 12.23 10.74 -2.49
N PHE A 317 13.06 10.03 -3.24
CA PHE A 317 14.27 9.41 -2.75
C PHE A 317 15.49 10.14 -3.35
N PRO A 318 16.54 10.44 -2.58
CA PRO A 318 17.73 11.08 -3.13
C PRO A 318 18.65 10.03 -3.78
N GLY A 319 18.90 10.16 -5.08
CA GLY A 319 19.72 9.21 -5.84
C GLY A 319 21.19 9.09 -5.37
N ASN A 320 21.65 10.03 -4.55
CA ASN A 320 22.98 10.06 -3.94
C ASN A 320 22.96 9.70 -2.44
N PHE A 321 21.92 8.98 -1.97
CA PHE A 321 21.86 8.51 -0.58
C PHE A 321 23.03 7.57 -0.27
N SER A 322 23.82 7.90 0.75
CA SER A 322 24.98 7.13 1.20
C SER A 322 25.14 7.23 2.73
N SER A 323 26.11 6.55 3.35
CA SER A 323 26.32 6.70 4.81
C SER A 323 26.81 8.11 5.20
N ALA A 324 27.40 8.84 4.25
CA ALA A 324 27.88 10.21 4.42
C ALA A 324 26.87 11.29 4.00
N ASN A 325 25.84 10.92 3.22
CA ASN A 325 24.78 11.83 2.78
C ASN A 325 23.42 11.13 2.90
N THR A 326 22.75 11.36 4.02
CA THR A 326 21.50 10.67 4.37
C THR A 326 20.29 11.61 4.32
N ALA A 327 20.44 12.78 3.70
CA ALA A 327 19.37 13.76 3.56
C ALA A 327 18.65 13.68 2.22
N GLY A 328 17.37 14.06 2.23
CA GLY A 328 16.59 14.34 1.02
C GLY A 328 15.38 13.42 0.81
N ILE A 329 15.12 12.46 1.70
CA ILE A 329 13.92 11.63 1.62
C ILE A 329 12.71 12.49 2.00
N ARG A 330 11.74 12.64 1.11
CA ARG A 330 10.53 13.44 1.40
C ARG A 330 9.26 12.66 1.09
N PRO A 331 8.26 12.69 1.98
CA PRO A 331 6.95 12.15 1.64
C PRO A 331 6.35 12.96 0.47
N ARG A 332 5.62 12.28 -0.42
CA ARG A 332 4.79 12.91 -1.45
C ARG A 332 3.32 12.77 -1.07
N SER A 333 2.61 11.78 -1.60
CA SER A 333 1.22 11.47 -1.23
C SER A 333 1.03 9.99 -0.90
N ALA A 334 -0.04 9.68 -0.16
CA ALA A 334 -0.48 8.32 0.09
C ALA A 334 -1.27 7.78 -1.11
N TYR A 335 -1.15 6.48 -1.39
CA TYR A 335 -1.87 5.78 -2.45
C TYR A 335 -2.59 4.53 -1.93
N LEU A 336 -3.59 4.04 -2.66
CA LEU A 336 -4.44 2.90 -2.32
C LEU A 336 -4.21 1.69 -3.22
N LYS A 337 -3.82 1.91 -4.49
CA LYS A 337 -3.50 0.81 -5.41
C LYS A 337 -2.38 -0.07 -4.88
N VAL A 338 -2.41 -1.30 -5.35
CA VAL A 338 -1.37 -2.30 -5.16
C VAL A 338 -0.38 -2.16 -6.31
N ILE A 339 0.90 -1.87 -6.04
CA ILE A 339 1.90 -1.53 -7.07
C ILE A 339 3.11 -2.47 -6.97
N GLY A 340 3.37 -3.25 -8.02
CA GLY A 340 4.45 -4.24 -8.08
C GLY A 340 5.74 -3.77 -8.78
N ASP A 341 5.64 -2.88 -9.77
CA ASP A 341 6.80 -2.26 -10.43
C ASP A 341 6.36 -0.99 -11.18
N TYR A 342 7.32 -0.17 -11.60
CA TYR A 342 7.02 1.00 -12.42
C TYR A 342 8.22 1.48 -13.23
N ALA A 343 7.92 2.25 -14.27
CA ALA A 343 8.90 2.90 -15.10
C ALA A 343 8.37 4.19 -15.74
N ARG A 344 9.30 5.07 -16.11
CA ARG A 344 9.04 6.16 -17.06
C ARG A 344 8.90 5.60 -18.47
N TRP A 345 7.82 5.92 -19.17
CA TRP A 345 7.65 5.56 -20.59
C TRP A 345 6.74 6.56 -21.30
N ASN A 346 7.12 6.98 -22.52
CA ASN A 346 6.37 7.96 -23.33
C ASN A 346 5.91 9.21 -22.56
N GLU A 347 6.82 9.83 -21.80
CA GLU A 347 6.52 11.02 -20.98
C GLU A 347 5.42 10.81 -19.92
N GLN A 348 5.23 9.57 -19.48
CA GLN A 348 4.32 9.19 -18.39
C GLN A 348 5.04 8.28 -17.39
N LEU A 349 4.45 8.16 -16.20
CA LEU A 349 4.74 7.06 -15.29
C LEU A 349 3.75 5.92 -15.56
N VAL A 350 4.27 4.70 -15.70
CA VAL A 350 3.47 3.50 -15.88
C VAL A 350 3.69 2.58 -14.70
N PHE A 351 2.64 2.35 -13.92
CA PHE A 351 2.64 1.44 -12.78
C PHE A 351 2.05 0.09 -13.19
N GLY A 352 2.78 -0.99 -12.91
CA GLY A 352 2.25 -2.35 -12.92
C GLY A 352 1.55 -2.65 -11.61
N CYS A 353 0.29 -3.06 -11.67
CA CYS A 353 -0.55 -3.25 -10.50
C CYS A 353 -0.83 -4.74 -10.23
N ASP A 354 -1.44 -5.01 -9.07
CA ASP A 354 -2.15 -6.26 -8.77
C ASP A 354 -3.58 -5.93 -8.32
N ASP A 355 -4.53 -6.06 -9.25
CA ASP A 355 -5.84 -5.42 -9.12
C ASP A 355 -6.96 -6.35 -8.62
N SER A 356 -6.85 -7.66 -8.84
CA SER A 356 -7.92 -8.60 -8.53
C SER A 356 -7.43 -10.04 -8.52
N ALA A 357 -7.58 -10.71 -7.38
CA ALA A 357 -7.43 -12.16 -7.24
C ALA A 357 -8.75 -12.90 -7.62
N GLN A 358 -8.65 -14.16 -8.05
CA GLN A 358 -9.82 -15.02 -8.33
C GLN A 358 -10.66 -15.28 -7.06
N LYS A 359 -10.03 -15.20 -5.91
CA LYS A 359 -10.71 -15.33 -4.63
C LYS A 359 -9.85 -14.70 -3.56
N GLU A 360 -10.52 -14.25 -2.53
CA GLU A 360 -9.87 -13.71 -1.35
C GLU A 360 -8.97 -14.78 -0.72
N PHE A 361 -7.74 -14.38 -0.37
CA PHE A 361 -6.78 -15.21 0.34
C PHE A 361 -7.17 -15.35 1.82
N LEU A 362 -6.50 -14.59 2.71
CA LEU A 362 -6.77 -14.54 4.15
C LEU A 362 -7.74 -13.43 4.54
N ASN A 363 -8.27 -12.70 3.56
CA ASN A 363 -9.03 -11.47 3.77
C ASN A 363 -10.54 -11.69 3.91
N LYS A 364 -10.97 -12.79 4.55
CA LYS A 364 -12.40 -13.10 4.77
C LYS A 364 -12.87 -12.49 6.09
N ARG A 365 -14.07 -11.89 6.10
CA ARG A 365 -14.65 -11.32 7.33
C ARG A 365 -16.18 -11.25 7.33
N LYS A 366 -16.79 -11.22 8.52
CA LYS A 366 -18.26 -11.10 8.68
C LYS A 366 -18.87 -9.92 7.91
N ALA A 367 -18.19 -8.78 7.86
CA ALA A 367 -18.69 -7.57 7.18
C ALA A 367 -18.91 -7.75 5.67
N LYS A 368 -18.32 -8.78 5.05
CA LYS A 368 -18.50 -9.12 3.63
C LYS A 368 -19.68 -10.06 3.38
N GLY A 369 -20.20 -10.70 4.44
CA GLY A 369 -21.20 -11.76 4.32
C GLY A 369 -20.63 -13.00 3.64
N SER A 370 -21.41 -13.58 2.73
CA SER A 370 -21.03 -14.78 1.95
C SER A 370 -20.64 -14.45 0.51
N ILE A 371 -20.13 -13.23 0.27
CA ILE A 371 -19.74 -12.80 -1.07
C ILE A 371 -18.63 -13.70 -1.62
N GLU A 372 -18.74 -14.06 -2.90
CA GLU A 372 -17.67 -14.77 -3.60
C GLU A 372 -16.64 -13.79 -4.18
N GLY A 373 -15.44 -14.30 -4.43
CA GLY A 373 -14.40 -13.53 -5.09
C GLY A 373 -14.74 -13.24 -6.57
N PRO A 374 -13.97 -12.34 -7.21
CA PRO A 374 -13.98 -12.18 -8.66
C PRO A 374 -13.74 -13.51 -9.37
N GLY A 375 -14.49 -13.87 -10.41
CA GLY A 375 -14.38 -15.20 -11.02
C GLY A 375 -13.04 -15.49 -11.72
N GLN A 376 -12.21 -14.47 -11.96
CA GLN A 376 -10.91 -14.60 -12.61
C GLN A 376 -9.93 -13.49 -12.18
N SER A 377 -8.68 -13.88 -11.96
CA SER A 377 -7.60 -12.94 -11.60
C SER A 377 -7.23 -12.04 -12.77
N ASN A 378 -6.99 -10.77 -12.49
CA ASN A 378 -6.51 -9.82 -13.49
C ASN A 378 -5.70 -8.67 -12.89
N SER A 379 -4.88 -8.07 -13.75
CA SER A 379 -4.15 -6.83 -13.51
C SER A 379 -4.23 -5.90 -14.70
N ASN A 380 -3.92 -4.64 -14.47
CA ASN A 380 -3.73 -3.65 -15.51
C ASN A 380 -2.56 -2.71 -15.20
N LEU A 381 -2.27 -1.85 -16.17
CA LEU A 381 -1.30 -0.78 -16.06
C LEU A 381 -2.02 0.53 -15.75
N TRP A 382 -1.39 1.34 -14.88
CA TRP A 382 -1.87 2.67 -14.55
C TRP A 382 -0.90 3.73 -15.08
N PHE A 383 -1.36 4.47 -16.10
CA PHE A 383 -0.61 5.51 -16.78
C PHE A 383 -0.92 6.88 -16.17
N THR A 384 0.09 7.58 -15.70
CA THR A 384 -0.10 8.80 -14.90
C THR A 384 0.90 9.89 -15.32
N SER A 385 0.62 11.13 -14.93
CA SER A 385 1.61 12.20 -15.01
C SER A 385 2.70 12.02 -13.95
N PHE A 386 3.86 12.65 -14.13
CA PHE A 386 4.92 12.68 -13.12
C PHE A 386 4.54 13.41 -11.82
N ASP A 387 3.49 14.24 -11.88
CA ASP A 387 2.99 15.02 -10.75
C ASP A 387 1.95 14.25 -9.92
N LEU A 388 1.30 13.22 -10.48
CA LEU A 388 0.28 12.46 -9.76
C LEU A 388 0.75 11.95 -8.38
N PRO A 389 2.01 11.48 -8.19
CA PRO A 389 2.45 11.04 -6.88
C PRO A 389 2.47 12.15 -5.80
N ASP A 390 2.24 13.43 -6.13
CA ASP A 390 2.01 14.54 -5.18
C ASP A 390 0.52 14.91 -4.99
N GLN A 391 -0.41 14.25 -5.68
CA GLN A 391 -1.80 14.73 -5.85
C GLN A 391 -2.88 13.79 -5.30
N LEU A 392 -2.49 12.72 -4.61
CA LEU A 392 -3.42 11.72 -4.06
C LEU A 392 -3.77 12.01 -2.59
N GLY A 393 -3.63 11.03 -1.70
CA GLY A 393 -4.00 11.13 -0.30
C GLY A 393 -2.99 11.93 0.54
N PRO A 394 -3.42 12.46 1.70
CA PRO A 394 -2.51 13.13 2.64
C PRO A 394 -1.35 12.21 3.05
N ALA A 395 -0.15 12.76 3.16
CA ALA A 395 1.04 12.03 3.61
C ALA A 395 1.09 11.79 5.14
N THR A 396 -0.05 11.84 5.82
CA THR A 396 -0.13 11.54 7.25
C THR A 396 0.36 10.12 7.50
N ALA A 397 1.32 9.97 8.40
CA ALA A 397 2.03 8.73 8.62
C ALA A 397 2.44 8.59 10.09
N GLU A 398 2.56 7.35 10.54
CA GLU A 398 2.86 7.02 11.93
C GLU A 398 3.83 5.84 12.00
N GLY A 399 4.48 5.65 13.14
CA GLY A 399 5.36 4.52 13.37
C GLY A 399 6.00 4.55 14.74
N ALA A 400 6.74 3.50 15.09
CA ALA A 400 7.42 3.40 16.38
C ALA A 400 8.91 3.08 16.22
N ILE A 401 9.68 3.50 17.22
CA ILE A 401 11.04 3.00 17.43
C ILE A 401 10.99 1.83 18.41
N TRP A 402 10.25 1.99 19.50
CA TRP A 402 10.08 1.01 20.57
C TRP A 402 8.60 0.80 20.86
N VAL A 403 8.19 -0.46 21.08
CA VAL A 403 6.87 -0.81 21.59
C VAL A 403 7.05 -1.83 22.72
N LYS A 404 6.94 -1.39 23.97
CA LYS A 404 7.21 -2.20 25.18
C LYS A 404 8.55 -2.93 25.16
N GLU A 405 9.59 -2.25 24.69
CA GLU A 405 10.92 -2.84 24.50
C GLU A 405 11.88 -2.49 25.63
N GLU A 406 12.80 -3.41 25.91
CA GLU A 406 13.95 -3.15 26.77
C GLU A 406 14.95 -2.21 26.09
N VAL A 407 15.14 -1.03 26.66
CA VAL A 407 16.03 0.01 26.19
C VAL A 407 17.25 0.10 27.10
N LYS A 408 18.44 0.03 26.51
CA LYS A 408 19.71 0.18 27.24
C LYS A 408 19.99 1.66 27.54
N ALA A 409 20.49 1.93 28.74
CA ALA A 409 20.93 3.26 29.14
C ALA A 409 21.99 3.82 28.16
N ASN A 410 21.82 5.09 27.78
CA ASN A 410 22.74 5.89 26.97
C ASN A 410 23.01 5.36 25.54
N THR A 411 22.29 4.33 25.10
CA THR A 411 22.36 3.81 23.73
C THR A 411 21.36 4.56 22.85
N PRO A 412 21.79 5.19 21.74
CA PRO A 412 20.86 5.79 20.78
C PRO A 412 20.00 4.74 20.10
N SER A 413 18.72 5.08 19.90
CA SER A 413 17.86 4.35 18.99
C SER A 413 18.35 4.38 17.54
N ASP A 414 17.78 3.51 16.70
CA ASP A 414 17.79 3.71 15.24
C ASP A 414 17.31 5.15 14.92
N PRO A 415 17.96 5.86 13.98
CA PRO A 415 17.46 7.13 13.46
C PRO A 415 16.07 6.95 12.82
N PHE A 416 15.15 7.88 13.10
CA PHE A 416 13.82 7.93 12.52
C PHE A 416 13.68 9.20 11.67
N LEU A 417 13.10 9.09 10.47
CA LEU A 417 12.94 10.22 9.56
C LEU A 417 12.11 11.31 10.26
N PHE A 418 12.62 12.55 10.26
CA PHE A 418 12.01 13.68 10.98
C PHE A 418 11.60 14.83 10.07
N ALA A 419 12.23 14.95 8.89
CA ALA A 419 11.89 15.94 7.89
C ALA A 419 10.67 15.53 7.05
N GLY A 420 9.89 16.51 6.58
CA GLY A 420 8.83 16.29 5.59
C GLY A 420 7.40 16.64 6.03
N TRP A 421 7.18 17.00 7.29
CA TRP A 421 5.85 17.29 7.83
C TRP A 421 5.80 18.59 8.62
N ALA A 422 4.64 19.26 8.54
CA ALA A 422 4.35 20.47 9.30
C ALA A 422 4.05 20.16 10.78
N HIS A 423 3.28 19.09 11.04
CA HIS A 423 2.88 18.68 12.38
C HIS A 423 3.64 17.42 12.76
N ARG A 424 4.53 17.56 13.74
CA ARG A 424 5.36 16.46 14.21
C ARG A 424 5.15 16.24 15.70
N SER A 425 4.90 15.00 16.07
CA SER A 425 4.75 14.62 17.46
C SER A 425 5.34 13.25 17.73
N ALA A 426 5.64 13.02 19.00
CA ALA A 426 5.91 11.71 19.54
C ALA A 426 5.05 11.46 20.78
N TRP A 427 4.80 10.20 21.05
CA TRP A 427 4.24 9.71 22.29
C TRP A 427 5.27 8.82 22.97
N ILE A 428 5.54 9.12 24.24
CA ILE A 428 6.46 8.35 25.08
C ILE A 428 5.65 7.72 26.19
N GLN A 429 5.84 6.42 26.41
CA GLN A 429 5.40 5.75 27.61
C GLN A 429 6.59 5.11 28.30
N ASN A 430 6.75 5.44 29.58
CA ASN A 430 7.71 4.77 30.44
C ASN A 430 7.02 3.56 31.07
N ASN A 431 7.24 2.38 30.49
CA ASN A 431 6.71 1.12 30.99
C ASN A 431 7.54 0.56 32.16
N GLY A 432 8.62 1.25 32.55
CA GLY A 432 9.47 0.91 33.67
C GLY A 432 8.93 1.38 35.03
N THR A 433 9.71 1.06 36.07
CA THR A 433 9.35 1.24 37.48
C THR A 433 10.02 2.44 38.15
N VAL A 434 10.79 3.23 37.40
CA VAL A 434 11.47 4.44 37.90
C VAL A 434 11.29 5.59 36.90
N PRO A 435 11.41 6.86 37.30
CA PRO A 435 11.44 7.98 36.36
C PRO A 435 12.62 7.88 35.37
N VAL A 436 12.36 8.15 34.09
CA VAL A 436 13.36 8.07 33.01
C VAL A 436 13.45 9.39 32.27
N GLN A 437 14.67 9.81 31.93
CA GLN A 437 14.92 10.93 31.04
C GLN A 437 15.13 10.43 29.60
N PHE A 438 14.28 10.90 28.70
CA PHE A 438 14.36 10.67 27.27
C PHE A 438 15.00 11.89 26.62
N THR A 439 16.20 11.72 26.05
CA THR A 439 16.94 12.79 25.36
C THR A 439 16.80 12.60 23.86
N PHE A 440 16.18 13.59 23.21
CA PHE A 440 16.02 13.67 21.76
C PHE A 440 17.23 14.37 21.14
N GLU A 441 17.67 13.85 20.01
CA GLU A 441 18.76 14.42 19.21
C GLU A 441 18.37 14.42 17.74
N THR A 442 18.78 15.46 17.00
CA THR A 442 18.57 15.53 15.56
C THR A 442 19.89 15.61 14.80
N ASP A 443 19.88 15.10 13.57
CA ASP A 443 20.97 15.19 12.60
C ASP A 443 20.44 15.82 11.31
N LYS A 444 21.30 16.53 10.57
CA LYS A 444 20.97 17.16 9.28
C LYS A 444 21.23 16.26 8.07
N GLY A 445 21.54 14.99 8.30
CA GLY A 445 21.90 14.01 7.30
C GLY A 445 23.40 13.92 7.02
N ASN A 446 24.23 14.40 7.95
CA ASN A 446 25.69 14.41 7.84
C ASN A 446 26.39 13.68 9.01
N GLY A 447 25.61 12.99 9.85
CA GLY A 447 26.09 12.25 11.02
C GLY A 447 26.39 13.10 12.25
N SER A 448 26.13 14.41 12.22
CA SER A 448 26.39 15.33 13.34
C SER A 448 25.14 15.51 14.20
N TRP A 449 25.05 14.73 15.27
CA TRP A 449 23.90 14.71 16.17
C TRP A 449 23.94 15.86 17.20
N VAL A 450 22.84 16.60 17.30
CA VAL A 450 22.66 17.71 18.24
C VAL A 450 21.51 17.41 19.17
N LYS A 451 21.74 17.52 20.48
CA LYS A 451 20.69 17.43 21.50
C LYS A 451 19.67 18.55 21.29
N THR A 452 18.39 18.19 21.17
CA THR A 452 17.30 19.16 21.02
C THR A 452 16.57 19.40 22.33
N GLN A 453 16.16 18.34 23.01
CA GLN A 453 15.44 18.42 24.28
C GLN A 453 15.57 17.14 25.10
N THR A 454 15.34 17.27 26.41
CA THR A 454 15.22 16.14 27.33
C THR A 454 13.88 16.23 28.03
N VAL A 455 13.17 15.10 28.10
CA VAL A 455 11.89 15.02 28.81
C VAL A 455 11.94 13.93 29.86
N THR A 456 11.50 14.23 31.07
CA THR A 456 11.42 13.25 32.17
C THR A 456 10.02 12.67 32.22
N VAL A 457 9.92 11.34 32.21
CA VAL A 457 8.65 10.61 32.27
C VAL A 457 8.66 9.73 33.52
N SER A 458 7.70 9.99 34.41
CA SER A 458 7.52 9.17 35.62
C SER A 458 7.20 7.71 35.27
N GLN A 459 7.45 6.81 36.22
CA GLN A 459 7.11 5.38 36.09
C GLN A 459 5.64 5.18 35.69
N GLY A 460 5.39 4.31 34.71
CA GLY A 460 4.04 4.02 34.19
C GLY A 460 3.35 5.18 33.46
N ALA A 461 3.95 6.36 33.38
CA ALA A 461 3.33 7.53 32.77
C ALA A 461 3.57 7.54 31.26
N ALA A 462 2.65 8.22 30.55
CA ALA A 462 2.81 8.56 29.15
C ALA A 462 2.67 10.07 28.96
N ILE A 463 3.39 10.61 27.97
CA ILE A 463 3.30 12.02 27.60
C ILE A 463 3.38 12.19 26.08
N PRO A 464 2.64 13.14 25.51
CA PRO A 464 2.90 13.61 24.17
C PRO A 464 4.05 14.62 24.16
N VAL A 465 4.79 14.63 23.07
CA VAL A 465 5.87 15.56 22.78
C VAL A 465 5.59 16.19 21.43
N LEU A 466 5.44 17.51 21.40
CA LEU A 466 5.23 18.27 20.17
C LEU A 466 6.53 18.89 19.70
N PHE A 467 6.81 18.79 18.41
CA PHE A 467 7.98 19.41 17.79
C PHE A 467 7.54 20.57 16.90
N PRO A 468 8.10 21.79 17.07
CA PRO A 468 7.82 22.90 16.17
C PRO A 468 8.16 22.55 14.72
N ALA A 469 7.34 22.99 13.76
CA ALA A 469 7.61 22.81 12.33
C ALA A 469 8.99 23.37 11.91
N THR A 470 9.43 24.43 12.58
CA THR A 470 10.73 25.10 12.36
C THR A 470 11.93 24.37 12.96
N MET A 471 11.73 23.34 13.78
CA MET A 471 12.83 22.58 14.38
C MET A 471 13.63 21.87 13.28
N PRO A 472 14.95 22.14 13.15
CA PRO A 472 15.75 21.52 12.11
C PRO A 472 16.07 20.06 12.44
N GLY A 473 16.16 19.25 11.39
CA GLY A 473 16.57 17.85 11.47
C GLY A 473 16.06 17.06 10.28
N GLU A 474 16.94 16.30 9.67
CA GLU A 474 16.60 15.24 8.73
C GLU A 474 16.14 14.00 9.49
N TRP A 475 16.91 13.64 10.52
CA TRP A 475 16.70 12.48 11.38
C TRP A 475 16.52 12.90 12.83
N ILE A 476 15.77 12.09 13.59
CA ILE A 476 15.65 12.17 15.05
C ILE A 476 15.99 10.82 15.67
N ARG A 477 16.63 10.82 16.84
CA ARG A 477 16.86 9.62 17.65
C ARG A 477 16.71 9.94 19.13
N VAL A 478 16.57 8.89 19.94
CA VAL A 478 16.33 9.04 21.39
C VAL A 478 17.29 8.16 22.19
N ARG A 479 17.71 8.66 23.36
CA ARG A 479 18.46 7.94 24.39
C ARG A 479 17.74 8.03 25.73
N THR A 480 17.81 6.96 26.52
CA THR A 480 17.39 7.00 27.93
C THR A 480 18.61 7.14 28.84
N ASN A 481 18.48 7.83 29.98
CA ASN A 481 19.59 7.94 30.94
C ASN A 481 19.83 6.64 31.75
N VAL A 482 18.78 5.82 31.89
CA VAL A 482 18.80 4.52 32.58
C VAL A 482 18.19 3.45 31.69
N ALA A 483 18.48 2.18 31.98
CA ALA A 483 17.80 1.08 31.32
C ALA A 483 16.33 1.04 31.75
N THR A 484 15.43 0.76 30.82
CA THR A 484 13.98 0.75 31.09
C THR A 484 13.25 -0.07 30.05
N ASN A 485 12.00 -0.47 30.34
CA ASN A 485 11.03 -0.83 29.32
C ASN A 485 10.33 0.45 28.84
N ALA A 486 10.22 0.67 27.52
CA ALA A 486 9.60 1.87 26.98
C ALA A 486 8.89 1.66 25.64
N THR A 487 7.91 2.52 25.39
CA THR A 487 7.29 2.73 24.09
C THR A 487 7.59 4.14 23.61
N LEU A 488 8.01 4.27 22.34
CA LEU A 488 8.23 5.55 21.67
C LEU A 488 7.66 5.48 20.26
N GLN A 489 6.59 6.25 20.05
CA GLN A 489 5.83 6.31 18.81
C GLN A 489 5.90 7.71 18.24
N PHE A 490 6.06 7.84 16.92
CA PHE A 490 6.01 9.08 16.18
C PHE A 490 4.73 9.15 15.35
N TYR A 491 4.16 10.33 15.29
CA TYR A 491 3.01 10.62 14.45
C TYR A 491 3.23 11.93 13.73
N TYR A 492 3.15 11.89 12.41
CA TYR A 492 3.33 13.05 11.55
C TYR A 492 2.08 13.28 10.71
N ALA A 493 1.51 14.47 10.82
CA ALA A 493 0.32 14.85 10.07
C ALA A 493 0.67 15.83 8.94
N ALA A 494 0.15 15.53 7.76
CA ALA A 494 0.09 16.48 6.66
C ALA A 494 -1.05 17.48 6.91
N ASN A 495 -0.95 18.67 6.32
CA ASN A 495 -2.11 19.55 6.21
C ASN A 495 -3.05 18.94 5.15
N ASP A 496 -4.23 18.50 5.55
CA ASP A 496 -5.23 18.02 4.59
C ASP A 496 -5.95 19.22 3.98
N THR A 497 -5.53 19.61 2.77
CA THR A 497 -6.12 20.73 2.05
C THR A 497 -7.27 20.32 1.12
N ARG A 498 -7.71 19.06 1.20
CA ARG A 498 -8.82 18.58 0.35
C ARG A 498 -10.13 19.23 0.78
N SER A 499 -10.97 19.53 -0.21
CA SER A 499 -12.32 20.03 0.01
C SER A 499 -13.20 18.95 0.64
N THR A 500 -14.33 19.34 1.24
CA THR A 500 -15.44 18.42 1.58
C THR A 500 -16.39 18.20 0.40
N THR A 501 -16.18 18.91 -0.71
CA THR A 501 -16.96 18.76 -1.94
C THR A 501 -16.28 17.77 -2.89
N PRO A 502 -16.99 16.73 -3.36
CA PRO A 502 -16.46 15.80 -4.35
C PRO A 502 -16.06 16.48 -5.66
N ALA A 503 -15.00 15.98 -6.30
CA ALA A 503 -14.61 16.42 -7.64
C ALA A 503 -15.69 16.12 -8.69
N ALA A 504 -15.72 16.94 -9.76
CA ALA A 504 -16.72 16.85 -10.82
C ALA A 504 -16.78 15.49 -11.55
N MET A 505 -15.72 14.68 -11.48
CA MET A 505 -15.71 13.33 -12.05
C MET A 505 -16.76 12.39 -11.42
N PHE A 506 -17.24 12.72 -10.21
CA PHE A 506 -18.29 11.99 -9.51
C PHE A 506 -19.71 12.49 -9.85
N ASN A 507 -19.85 13.54 -10.66
CA ASN A 507 -21.15 14.03 -11.09
C ASN A 507 -21.92 12.93 -11.83
N GLY A 508 -23.11 12.60 -11.35
CA GLY A 508 -23.93 11.50 -11.86
C GLY A 508 -24.05 10.32 -10.89
N LEU A 509 -23.23 10.22 -9.85
CA LEU A 509 -23.54 9.36 -8.71
C LEU A 509 -24.77 9.91 -7.97
N SER A 510 -25.73 9.04 -7.67
CA SER A 510 -26.94 9.41 -6.92
C SER A 510 -26.57 9.90 -5.53
N LYS A 511 -27.19 10.99 -5.08
CA LYS A 511 -27.06 11.44 -3.69
C LYS A 511 -27.82 10.49 -2.76
N VAL A 512 -27.35 10.37 -1.52
CA VAL A 512 -27.97 9.55 -0.46
C VAL A 512 -29.42 9.97 -0.17
N THR A 513 -29.73 11.26 -0.33
CA THR A 513 -31.08 11.82 -0.15
C THR A 513 -31.95 11.77 -1.41
N GLY A 514 -31.42 11.31 -2.54
CA GLY A 514 -32.14 11.23 -3.81
C GLY A 514 -32.63 9.81 -4.11
N ASP A 515 -33.50 9.70 -5.11
CA ASP A 515 -33.87 8.41 -5.67
C ASP A 515 -32.72 7.89 -6.55
N ALA A 516 -32.29 6.65 -6.33
CA ALA A 516 -31.29 6.03 -7.20
C ALA A 516 -31.97 5.56 -8.49
N ALA A 517 -31.68 6.21 -9.62
CA ALA A 517 -32.28 5.86 -10.90
C ALA A 517 -31.82 4.48 -11.41
N THR A 518 -30.55 4.12 -11.20
CA THR A 518 -30.00 2.80 -11.56
C THR A 518 -29.05 2.26 -10.49
N GLN A 519 -29.27 1.01 -10.08
CA GLN A 519 -28.45 0.28 -9.11
C GLN A 519 -28.42 -1.21 -9.45
N GLY A 520 -27.43 -1.92 -8.94
CA GLY A 520 -27.31 -3.36 -9.15
C GLY A 520 -26.09 -3.96 -8.46
N LEU A 521 -26.08 -5.29 -8.43
CA LEU A 521 -25.00 -6.10 -7.87
C LEU A 521 -23.97 -6.40 -8.95
N LEU A 522 -22.69 -6.31 -8.59
CA LEU A 522 -21.55 -6.46 -9.50
C LEU A 522 -20.81 -7.78 -9.28
N TYR A 523 -20.48 -8.47 -10.36
CA TYR A 523 -19.63 -9.66 -10.35
C TYR A 523 -18.72 -9.70 -11.58
N ALA A 524 -17.40 -9.67 -11.39
CA ALA A 524 -16.45 -9.91 -12.47
C ALA A 524 -16.49 -11.41 -12.82
N LEU A 525 -16.98 -11.74 -14.02
CA LEU A 525 -17.31 -13.12 -14.37
C LEU A 525 -16.06 -13.99 -14.51
N GLY A 526 -16.20 -15.27 -14.16
CA GLY A 526 -15.15 -16.28 -14.29
C GLY A 526 -15.11 -16.96 -15.66
N ASP A 527 -14.47 -18.13 -15.71
CA ASP A 527 -14.45 -19.03 -16.87
C ASP A 527 -13.97 -18.38 -18.18
N ASP A 528 -13.05 -17.42 -18.07
CA ASP A 528 -12.48 -16.65 -19.19
C ASP A 528 -13.48 -15.76 -19.94
N HIS A 529 -14.66 -15.48 -19.33
CA HIS A 529 -15.64 -14.55 -19.89
C HIS A 529 -15.08 -13.12 -19.98
N ARG A 530 -14.29 -12.71 -18.97
CA ARG A 530 -13.63 -11.39 -18.88
C ARG A 530 -14.57 -10.19 -19.06
N THR A 531 -15.84 -10.34 -18.70
CA THR A 531 -16.83 -9.28 -18.61
C THR A 531 -17.23 -9.06 -17.15
N LEU A 532 -17.83 -7.90 -16.86
CA LEU A 532 -18.41 -7.61 -15.56
C LEU A 532 -19.93 -7.73 -15.64
N GLY A 533 -20.48 -8.70 -14.92
CA GLY A 533 -21.92 -8.88 -14.76
C GLY A 533 -22.51 -7.82 -13.83
N LEU A 534 -23.66 -7.29 -14.22
CA LEU A 534 -24.46 -6.32 -13.47
C LEU A 534 -25.91 -6.82 -13.41
N SER A 535 -26.33 -7.24 -12.22
CA SER A 535 -27.71 -7.65 -11.95
C SER A 535 -28.52 -6.48 -11.40
N THR A 536 -29.58 -6.10 -12.11
CA THR A 536 -30.47 -4.97 -11.76
C THR A 536 -31.93 -5.41 -11.70
N THR A 537 -32.81 -4.52 -11.24
CA THR A 537 -34.27 -4.74 -11.34
C THR A 537 -34.79 -4.72 -12.79
N ALA A 538 -34.05 -4.13 -13.73
CA ALA A 538 -34.41 -4.05 -15.15
C ALA A 538 -33.89 -5.25 -15.99
N GLY A 539 -33.11 -6.14 -15.37
CA GLY A 539 -32.51 -7.32 -15.98
C GLY A 539 -31.00 -7.41 -15.74
N TYR A 540 -30.38 -8.38 -16.43
CA TYR A 540 -28.95 -8.67 -16.39
C TYR A 540 -28.20 -8.01 -17.54
N TYR A 541 -27.04 -7.43 -17.23
CA TYR A 541 -26.18 -6.73 -18.18
C TYR A 541 -24.74 -7.19 -18.00
N GLU A 542 -23.96 -7.06 -19.06
CA GLU A 542 -22.52 -7.28 -19.02
C GLU A 542 -21.77 -6.08 -19.60
N LEU A 543 -20.72 -5.66 -18.90
CA LEU A 543 -19.76 -4.66 -19.35
C LEU A 543 -18.55 -5.36 -19.96
N ASP A 544 -18.25 -5.06 -21.22
CA ASP A 544 -17.20 -5.72 -22.01
C ASP A 544 -15.83 -5.00 -21.95
N GLU A 545 -14.85 -5.46 -22.74
CA GLU A 545 -13.49 -4.89 -22.83
C GLU A 545 -13.45 -3.50 -23.47
N LYS A 546 -14.46 -3.17 -24.26
CA LYS A 546 -14.63 -1.84 -24.89
C LYS A 546 -15.41 -0.88 -23.99
N MET A 547 -15.78 -1.35 -22.79
CA MET A 547 -16.63 -0.64 -21.83
C MET A 547 -18.00 -0.32 -22.43
N THR A 548 -18.57 -1.28 -23.15
CA THR A 548 -19.96 -1.26 -23.62
C THR A 548 -20.80 -2.08 -22.65
N LEU A 549 -21.84 -1.46 -22.08
CA LEU A 549 -22.78 -2.14 -21.19
C LEU A 549 -23.98 -2.64 -21.99
N ALA A 550 -24.13 -3.96 -22.11
CA ALA A 550 -25.17 -4.57 -22.93
C ALA A 550 -26.07 -5.49 -22.11
N LYS A 551 -27.37 -5.43 -22.37
CA LYS A 551 -28.34 -6.36 -21.78
C LYS A 551 -28.09 -7.78 -22.29
N LYS A 552 -28.24 -8.78 -21.41
CA LYS A 552 -28.07 -10.20 -21.70
C LYS A 552 -29.27 -11.00 -21.19
N GLU A 553 -29.58 -12.07 -21.91
CA GLU A 553 -30.60 -13.05 -21.50
C GLU A 553 -29.88 -14.28 -20.94
N ASP A 554 -29.48 -14.21 -19.68
CA ASP A 554 -28.84 -15.30 -18.93
C ASP A 554 -29.36 -15.32 -17.50
N ALA A 555 -30.48 -16.03 -17.31
CA ALA A 555 -31.14 -16.15 -16.02
C ALA A 555 -30.30 -16.90 -14.98
N VAL A 556 -29.38 -17.77 -15.41
CA VAL A 556 -28.53 -18.56 -14.50
C VAL A 556 -27.49 -17.65 -13.86
N THR A 557 -26.77 -16.87 -14.68
CA THR A 557 -25.79 -15.92 -14.17
C THR A 557 -26.46 -14.81 -13.34
N ASP A 558 -27.60 -14.28 -13.78
CA ASP A 558 -28.36 -13.29 -13.01
C ASP A 558 -28.75 -13.81 -11.62
N GLN A 559 -29.28 -15.03 -11.55
CA GLN A 559 -29.66 -15.66 -10.27
C GLN A 559 -28.44 -15.99 -9.39
N PHE A 560 -27.33 -16.36 -10.00
CA PHE A 560 -26.06 -16.55 -9.29
C PHE A 560 -25.61 -15.24 -8.63
N ILE A 561 -25.61 -14.13 -9.37
CA ILE A 561 -25.23 -12.81 -8.83
C ILE A 561 -26.18 -12.40 -7.69
N LYS A 562 -27.50 -12.52 -7.90
CA LYS A 562 -28.51 -12.19 -6.87
C LYS A 562 -28.33 -12.96 -5.58
N SER A 563 -27.88 -14.21 -5.65
CA SER A 563 -27.69 -15.05 -4.46
C SER A 563 -26.31 -14.89 -3.82
N LYS A 564 -25.24 -14.96 -4.60
CA LYS A 564 -23.85 -14.96 -4.09
C LYS A 564 -23.31 -13.56 -3.81
N PHE A 565 -23.84 -12.53 -4.46
CA PHE A 565 -23.39 -11.14 -4.30
C PHE A 565 -24.43 -10.28 -3.59
N ALA A 566 -25.42 -10.90 -2.92
CA ALA A 566 -26.37 -10.19 -2.07
C ALA A 566 -25.66 -9.33 -1.02
N ILE A 567 -26.24 -8.17 -0.69
CA ILE A 567 -25.70 -7.28 0.34
C ILE A 567 -26.05 -7.86 1.72
N PRO A 568 -25.06 -8.15 2.57
CA PRO A 568 -25.31 -8.73 3.88
C PRO A 568 -26.16 -7.80 4.73
N GLU A 569 -27.11 -8.39 5.45
CA GLU A 569 -27.85 -7.68 6.48
C GLU A 569 -26.96 -7.45 7.69
N GLN A 570 -27.08 -6.28 8.33
CA GLN A 570 -26.47 -5.97 9.63
C GLN A 570 -24.94 -6.17 9.72
N ALA A 571 -24.21 -5.93 8.63
CA ALA A 571 -22.75 -6.01 8.62
C ALA A 571 -22.06 -5.02 9.60
N VAL A 572 -22.78 -4.00 10.04
CA VAL A 572 -22.37 -3.03 11.07
C VAL A 572 -23.56 -2.72 11.99
N ILE A 573 -23.28 -2.37 13.25
CA ILE A 573 -24.31 -2.02 14.22
C ILE A 573 -24.40 -0.49 14.30
N VAL A 574 -25.56 0.08 13.97
CA VAL A 574 -25.82 1.51 14.16
C VAL A 574 -26.20 1.73 15.62
N GLU A 575 -25.37 2.45 16.37
CA GLU A 575 -25.72 2.95 17.70
C GLU A 575 -25.98 4.46 17.65
N GLU A 576 -26.56 5.00 18.72
CA GLU A 576 -27.04 6.39 18.77
C GLU A 576 -25.96 7.41 18.40
N ALA A 577 -24.73 7.17 18.85
CA ALA A 577 -23.58 8.05 18.67
C ALA A 577 -22.43 7.48 17.84
N SER A 578 -22.51 6.26 17.31
CA SER A 578 -21.40 5.69 16.53
C SER A 578 -21.84 4.49 15.71
N MET A 579 -21.01 4.12 14.74
CA MET A 579 -21.07 2.80 14.11
C MET A 579 -20.22 1.83 14.89
N LEU A 580 -20.84 0.83 15.52
CA LEU A 580 -20.14 -0.24 16.21
C LEU A 580 -19.83 -1.38 15.25
N ILE A 581 -18.58 -1.81 15.29
CA ILE A 581 -18.06 -2.97 14.58
C ILE A 581 -17.57 -3.96 15.64
N VAL A 582 -18.01 -5.21 15.51
CA VAL A 582 -17.46 -6.33 16.28
C VAL A 582 -16.71 -7.20 15.29
N ASP A 583 -15.38 -7.22 15.40
CA ASP A 583 -14.55 -7.96 14.46
C ASP A 583 -14.59 -9.48 14.72
N ASP A 584 -13.89 -10.25 13.90
CA ASP A 584 -13.92 -11.71 13.96
C ASP A 584 -13.22 -12.26 15.21
N LYS A 585 -12.35 -11.47 15.84
CA LYS A 585 -11.73 -11.74 17.15
C LYS A 585 -12.61 -11.28 18.32
N GLY A 586 -13.78 -10.71 18.06
CA GLY A 586 -14.70 -10.19 19.08
C GLY A 586 -14.30 -8.84 19.66
N ARG A 587 -13.30 -8.15 19.08
CA ARG A 587 -12.92 -6.80 19.50
C ARG A 587 -13.95 -5.80 18.98
N ARG A 588 -14.19 -4.77 19.77
CA ARG A 588 -15.21 -3.75 19.52
C ARG A 588 -14.54 -2.46 19.07
N TRP A 589 -14.98 -1.93 17.95
CA TRP A 589 -14.43 -0.71 17.34
C TRP A 589 -15.57 0.25 17.00
N ARG A 590 -15.43 1.53 17.34
CA ARG A 590 -16.45 2.53 17.06
C ARG A 590 -15.96 3.53 16.03
N LEU A 591 -16.70 3.65 14.93
CA LEU A 591 -16.45 4.61 13.87
C LEU A 591 -17.42 5.80 13.95
N PRO A 592 -17.04 6.97 13.40
CA PRO A 592 -17.89 8.15 13.37
C PRO A 592 -19.12 7.94 12.49
N LYS A 593 -20.21 8.60 12.85
CA LYS A 593 -21.39 8.71 11.99
C LYS A 593 -21.13 9.79 10.94
N GLY A 594 -21.54 9.50 9.71
CA GLY A 594 -21.67 10.50 8.65
C GLY A 594 -23.10 11.02 8.56
N ASN A 595 -23.59 11.18 7.33
CA ASN A 595 -24.95 11.67 7.08
C ASN A 595 -26.01 10.65 7.51
N GLU A 596 -26.99 11.07 8.33
CA GLU A 596 -28.03 10.17 8.84
C GLU A 596 -28.89 9.52 7.73
N ALA A 597 -28.95 10.11 6.54
CA ALA A 597 -29.63 9.53 5.38
C ALA A 597 -29.07 8.17 4.94
N PHE A 598 -27.86 7.78 5.37
CA PHE A 598 -27.32 6.44 5.16
C PHE A 598 -27.97 5.38 6.07
N THR A 599 -28.55 5.79 7.19
CA THR A 599 -29.11 4.87 8.18
C THR A 599 -30.33 4.14 7.62
N GLY A 600 -30.31 2.81 7.71
CA GLY A 600 -31.39 1.96 7.18
C GLY A 600 -31.27 1.63 5.69
N LEU A 601 -30.29 2.18 4.97
CA LEU A 601 -30.02 1.78 3.59
C LEU A 601 -29.23 0.47 3.53
N GLN A 602 -29.63 -0.43 2.64
CA GLN A 602 -28.87 -1.65 2.32
C GLN A 602 -27.85 -1.34 1.22
N LEU A 603 -26.62 -1.00 1.63
CA LEU A 603 -25.49 -0.70 0.74
C LEU A 603 -24.32 -1.65 1.05
N ARG A 604 -23.50 -1.95 0.05
CA ARG A 604 -22.25 -2.73 0.24
C ARG A 604 -21.33 -2.00 1.21
N VAL A 605 -20.99 -2.63 2.34
CA VAL A 605 -20.10 -2.01 3.35
C VAL A 605 -18.65 -2.48 3.27
N CYS A 606 -18.37 -3.64 2.69
CA CYS A 606 -17.01 -4.17 2.61
C CYS A 606 -16.85 -5.02 1.35
N ARG A 607 -15.75 -4.80 0.61
CA ARG A 607 -15.33 -5.66 -0.49
C ARG A 607 -13.83 -5.51 -0.75
N GLU A 608 -13.20 -6.59 -1.17
CA GLU A 608 -11.87 -6.55 -1.77
C GLU A 608 -11.97 -5.96 -3.19
N VAL A 609 -11.25 -4.87 -3.43
CA VAL A 609 -11.24 -4.14 -4.73
C VAL A 609 -9.83 -3.93 -5.29
N ALA A 610 -8.83 -4.35 -4.52
CA ALA A 610 -7.47 -4.57 -4.94
C ALA A 610 -6.98 -5.81 -4.16
N THR A 611 -6.08 -6.60 -4.74
CA THR A 611 -5.66 -7.87 -4.13
C THR A 611 -5.26 -7.68 -2.66
N GLU A 612 -5.84 -8.50 -1.78
CA GLU A 612 -5.62 -8.51 -0.32
C GLU A 612 -5.94 -7.19 0.43
N ARG A 613 -6.67 -6.24 -0.21
CA ARG A 613 -7.05 -4.95 0.40
C ARG A 613 -8.55 -4.73 0.36
N ASP A 614 -9.13 -4.59 1.55
CA ASP A 614 -10.53 -4.24 1.67
C ASP A 614 -10.74 -2.74 1.62
N LEU A 615 -11.74 -2.38 0.81
CA LEU A 615 -12.38 -1.09 0.88
C LEU A 615 -13.64 -1.23 1.73
N PHE A 616 -13.73 -0.44 2.79
CA PHE A 616 -14.86 -0.44 3.71
C PHE A 616 -15.64 0.87 3.56
N ASN A 617 -16.93 0.82 3.24
CA ASN A 617 -17.81 1.99 3.15
C ASN A 617 -18.84 1.97 4.28
N CYS A 618 -18.76 2.91 5.21
CA CYS A 618 -19.67 2.96 6.35
C CYS A 618 -20.16 4.39 6.58
N GLN A 619 -21.49 4.57 6.59
CA GLN A 619 -22.16 5.87 6.80
C GLN A 619 -21.60 7.00 5.91
N GLY A 620 -21.30 6.68 4.65
CA GLY A 620 -20.77 7.67 3.69
C GLY A 620 -19.32 8.03 3.91
N THR A 621 -18.50 7.13 4.45
CA THR A 621 -17.04 7.27 4.48
C THR A 621 -16.41 5.98 3.98
N PHE A 622 -15.52 6.11 3.00
CA PHE A 622 -14.64 5.04 2.60
C PHE A 622 -13.43 4.97 3.54
N TYR A 623 -13.05 3.76 3.90
CA TYR A 623 -11.90 3.44 4.73
C TYR A 623 -11.04 2.39 4.02
N GLU A 624 -9.73 2.57 4.11
CA GLU A 624 -8.77 1.49 3.87
C GLU A 624 -8.83 0.55 5.08
N LEU A 625 -9.09 -0.73 4.82
CA LEU A 625 -9.19 -1.75 5.85
C LEU A 625 -8.14 -2.85 5.58
N PRO A 626 -7.06 -2.90 6.38
CA PRO A 626 -6.10 -3.99 6.32
C PRO A 626 -6.76 -5.36 6.51
N ALA A 627 -6.11 -6.41 5.99
CA ALA A 627 -6.54 -7.79 6.22
C ALA A 627 -6.39 -8.19 7.71
N GLU A 628 -7.10 -9.22 8.16
CA GLU A 628 -7.14 -9.63 9.58
C GLU A 628 -5.78 -10.08 10.13
N ASN A 629 -4.92 -10.61 9.26
CA ASN A 629 -3.53 -10.98 9.54
C ASN A 629 -2.56 -9.77 9.53
N ALA A 630 -3.03 -8.58 9.17
CA ALA A 630 -2.38 -7.28 9.33
C ALA A 630 -3.15 -6.41 10.35
N ASP A 631 -3.76 -7.09 11.34
CA ASP A 631 -4.49 -6.56 12.50
C ASP A 631 -5.85 -5.88 12.20
N GLY A 632 -6.26 -5.86 10.94
CA GLY A 632 -7.62 -5.52 10.53
C GLY A 632 -8.10 -4.16 11.01
N TYR A 633 -9.24 -4.15 11.71
CA TYR A 633 -9.89 -2.92 12.18
C TYR A 633 -9.01 -2.07 13.10
N ALA A 634 -8.07 -2.65 13.86
CA ALA A 634 -7.15 -1.87 14.70
C ALA A 634 -6.32 -0.87 13.89
N LYS A 635 -6.12 -1.15 12.58
CA LYS A 635 -5.34 -0.38 11.63
C LYS A 635 -6.18 0.28 10.53
N ILE A 636 -7.52 0.33 10.68
CA ILE A 636 -8.40 1.03 9.74
C ILE A 636 -8.02 2.51 9.61
N ARG A 637 -8.18 3.06 8.40
CA ARG A 637 -7.91 4.47 8.09
C ARG A 637 -8.99 5.06 7.18
N PRO A 638 -9.57 6.24 7.49
CA PRO A 638 -10.51 6.88 6.59
C PRO A 638 -9.79 7.46 5.37
N VAL A 639 -10.41 7.30 4.19
CA VAL A 639 -9.93 7.81 2.89
C VAL A 639 -10.67 9.10 2.55
N SER A 640 -12.00 9.03 2.52
CA SER A 640 -12.86 10.14 2.09
C SER A 640 -14.29 9.98 2.59
N SER A 641 -14.93 11.09 2.96
CA SER A 641 -16.36 11.13 3.22
C SER A 641 -17.12 11.64 2.00
N HIS A 642 -18.33 11.11 1.76
CA HIS A 642 -19.16 11.38 0.59
C HIS A 642 -20.64 11.38 0.92
N SER A 643 -21.44 11.96 0.03
CA SER A 643 -22.91 11.97 0.13
C SER A 643 -23.59 11.10 -0.95
N PHE A 644 -22.86 10.18 -1.57
CA PHE A 644 -23.38 9.30 -2.62
C PHE A 644 -23.99 8.00 -2.10
N ARG A 645 -25.10 7.57 -2.73
CA ARG A 645 -25.78 6.28 -2.49
C ARG A 645 -25.13 5.17 -3.32
N ILE A 646 -23.91 4.81 -2.95
CA ILE A 646 -23.16 3.75 -3.65
C ILE A 646 -23.74 2.39 -3.24
N ALA A 647 -24.49 1.76 -4.14
CA ALA A 647 -25.21 0.52 -3.83
C ALA A 647 -24.27 -0.69 -3.74
N ASP A 648 -23.42 -0.86 -4.75
CA ASP A 648 -22.35 -1.86 -4.79
C ASP A 648 -21.11 -1.30 -5.49
N TYR A 649 -19.97 -1.95 -5.28
CA TYR A 649 -18.71 -1.61 -5.95
C TYR A 649 -17.87 -2.86 -6.18
N ALA A 650 -17.02 -2.88 -7.21
CA ALA A 650 -16.15 -4.01 -7.55
C ALA A 650 -14.89 -3.58 -8.30
N SER A 651 -13.88 -4.46 -8.34
CA SER A 651 -12.74 -4.36 -9.27
C SER A 651 -13.10 -4.97 -10.63
N TYR A 652 -12.70 -4.32 -11.72
CA TYR A 652 -12.81 -4.85 -13.08
C TYR A 652 -11.73 -4.23 -13.97
N ARG A 653 -10.84 -5.06 -14.56
CA ARG A 653 -9.80 -4.60 -15.51
C ARG A 653 -8.90 -3.49 -14.94
N GLY A 654 -8.58 -3.55 -13.65
CA GLY A 654 -7.81 -2.54 -12.93
C GLY A 654 -8.56 -1.25 -12.58
N LEU A 655 -9.88 -1.23 -12.78
CA LEU A 655 -10.78 -0.13 -12.42
C LEU A 655 -11.60 -0.46 -11.18
N LEU A 656 -11.92 0.57 -10.40
CA LEU A 656 -13.01 0.58 -9.44
C LEU A 656 -14.31 0.93 -10.19
N ILE A 657 -15.30 0.06 -10.07
CA ILE A 657 -16.64 0.26 -10.63
C ILE A 657 -17.63 0.52 -9.49
N LEU A 658 -18.47 1.54 -9.62
CA LEU A 658 -19.49 1.92 -8.64
C LEU A 658 -20.90 1.87 -9.27
N THR A 659 -21.89 1.40 -8.51
CA THR A 659 -23.32 1.51 -8.86
C THR A 659 -24.05 2.52 -7.96
N GLY A 660 -25.26 2.93 -8.35
CA GLY A 660 -25.98 4.04 -7.74
C GLY A 660 -25.81 5.31 -8.57
N ILE A 661 -26.25 5.25 -9.84
CA ILE A 661 -26.12 6.32 -10.82
C ILE A 661 -27.48 6.98 -11.00
N ASP A 662 -27.49 8.31 -10.98
CA ASP A 662 -28.64 9.16 -11.27
C ASP A 662 -29.00 9.12 -12.76
N ALA A 663 -30.16 9.68 -13.14
CA ALA A 663 -30.62 9.70 -14.53
C ALA A 663 -29.56 10.33 -15.48
N GLN A 664 -29.56 9.91 -16.75
CA GLN A 664 -28.48 10.15 -17.72
C GLN A 664 -27.85 11.55 -17.67
N VAL A 665 -26.65 11.62 -17.07
CA VAL A 665 -25.80 12.80 -17.04
C VAL A 665 -24.92 12.80 -18.28
N LYS A 666 -25.01 13.86 -19.08
CA LYS A 666 -24.18 14.03 -20.28
C LYS A 666 -22.81 14.60 -19.93
N GLY A 667 -21.78 14.20 -20.69
CA GLY A 667 -20.45 14.81 -20.64
C GLY A 667 -19.55 14.38 -19.48
N ASN A 668 -19.90 13.30 -18.78
CA ASN A 668 -18.99 12.65 -17.83
C ASN A 668 -18.48 11.33 -18.43
N ASP A 669 -17.21 11.30 -18.83
CA ASP A 669 -16.59 10.13 -19.46
C ASP A 669 -16.46 8.92 -18.53
N HIS A 670 -16.59 9.14 -17.22
CA HIS A 670 -16.59 8.07 -16.21
C HIS A 670 -17.92 7.31 -16.12
N LEU A 671 -18.99 7.82 -16.72
CA LEU A 671 -20.30 7.17 -16.71
C LEU A 671 -20.48 6.29 -17.95
N ILE A 672 -20.95 5.07 -17.73
CA ILE A 672 -21.22 4.11 -18.79
C ILE A 672 -22.67 3.69 -18.67
N TYR A 673 -23.46 4.03 -19.67
CA TYR A 673 -24.87 3.69 -19.76
C TYR A 673 -25.08 2.51 -20.71
N SER A 674 -26.07 1.66 -20.41
CA SER A 674 -26.52 0.64 -21.33
C SER A 674 -27.21 1.27 -22.55
N ASN A 675 -27.21 0.56 -23.68
CA ASN A 675 -27.86 1.04 -24.90
C ASN A 675 -29.37 1.33 -24.74
N ASP A 676 -30.05 0.62 -23.83
CA ASP A 676 -31.45 0.83 -23.49
C ASP A 676 -31.67 1.89 -22.38
N GLY A 677 -30.59 2.44 -21.83
CA GLY A 677 -30.60 3.47 -20.79
C GLY A 677 -31.08 3.00 -19.41
N LYS A 678 -31.27 1.69 -19.19
CA LYS A 678 -31.84 1.11 -17.96
C LYS A 678 -30.80 0.65 -16.94
N ALA A 679 -29.53 0.63 -17.31
CA ALA A 679 -28.43 0.31 -16.41
C ALA A 679 -27.28 1.30 -16.62
N ALA A 680 -26.55 1.60 -15.55
CA ALA A 680 -25.37 2.43 -15.63
C ALA A 680 -24.37 2.12 -14.52
N VAL A 681 -23.11 2.42 -14.78
CA VAL A 681 -22.02 2.33 -13.81
C VAL A 681 -21.09 3.54 -13.92
N TRP A 682 -20.40 3.86 -12.83
CA TRP A 682 -19.26 4.76 -12.83
C TRP A 682 -17.96 3.95 -12.83
N ALA A 683 -16.94 4.40 -13.57
CA ALA A 683 -15.63 3.74 -13.67
C ALA A 683 -14.47 4.71 -13.42
N GLY A 684 -13.51 4.31 -12.58
CA GLY A 684 -12.27 5.05 -12.30
C GLY A 684 -11.26 4.16 -11.61
N VAL A 685 -10.31 4.73 -10.86
CA VAL A 685 -9.38 3.94 -10.03
C VAL A 685 -9.67 4.13 -8.55
N ILE A 686 -9.26 3.20 -7.69
CA ILE A 686 -9.44 3.31 -6.24
C ILE A 686 -8.83 4.60 -5.66
N ASP A 687 -7.72 5.07 -6.23
CA ASP A 687 -7.08 6.32 -5.84
C ASP A 687 -7.87 7.58 -6.23
N ASP A 688 -8.92 7.48 -7.05
CA ASP A 688 -9.83 8.62 -7.25
C ASP A 688 -10.66 8.92 -6.00
N LEU A 689 -10.83 7.96 -5.08
CA LEU A 689 -11.58 8.17 -3.84
C LEU A 689 -11.03 9.32 -3.00
N TRP A 690 -9.71 9.59 -3.08
CA TRP A 690 -9.10 10.76 -2.44
C TRP A 690 -9.76 12.09 -2.84
N LYS A 691 -10.34 12.15 -4.05
CA LYS A 691 -11.01 13.32 -4.64
C LYS A 691 -12.50 13.43 -4.27
N MET A 692 -13.07 12.50 -3.50
CA MET A 692 -14.44 12.62 -2.99
C MET A 692 -14.53 13.64 -1.85
N GLY A 693 -13.43 13.87 -1.14
CA GLY A 693 -13.29 14.90 -0.12
C GLY A 693 -12.55 14.39 1.11
N LYS A 694 -12.17 15.33 2.00
CA LYS A 694 -11.55 14.95 3.27
C LYS A 694 -12.55 14.22 4.20
N PRO A 695 -12.08 13.28 5.05
CA PRO A 695 -12.90 12.64 6.06
C PRO A 695 -13.56 13.63 7.01
N THR A 696 -14.86 13.47 7.25
CA THR A 696 -15.64 14.20 8.25
C THR A 696 -16.53 13.24 9.01
N GLY A 697 -17.11 13.67 10.13
CA GLY A 697 -18.00 12.83 10.91
C GLY A 697 -18.24 13.35 12.31
N HIS A 698 -19.11 12.68 13.05
CA HIS A 698 -19.43 13.04 14.41
C HIS A 698 -19.82 11.81 15.23
N GLY A 699 -19.91 11.99 16.54
CA GLY A 699 -20.35 10.95 17.46
C GLY A 699 -19.29 10.60 18.49
N GLY A 700 -19.40 9.46 19.15
CA GLY A 700 -18.43 9.07 20.16
C GLY A 700 -18.82 7.77 20.86
N PRO A 701 -18.00 7.32 21.82
CA PRO A 701 -18.23 6.04 22.45
C PRO A 701 -19.38 6.07 23.47
N TRP A 702 -19.80 7.25 23.95
CA TRP A 702 -20.90 7.40 24.90
C TRP A 702 -21.85 8.52 24.51
N LYS A 703 -23.15 8.22 24.56
CA LYS A 703 -24.23 9.20 24.58
C LYS A 703 -25.27 8.73 25.58
N ASP A 704 -25.39 9.50 26.66
CA ASP A 704 -26.24 9.21 27.81
C ASP A 704 -26.11 7.74 28.28
N THR A 705 -24.87 7.26 28.33
CA THR A 705 -24.52 5.86 28.58
C THR A 705 -24.23 5.66 30.06
N GLU A 706 -24.74 4.57 30.65
CA GLU A 706 -24.35 4.15 32.00
C GLU A 706 -22.92 3.64 31.97
N VAL A 707 -22.01 4.35 32.63
CA VAL A 707 -20.58 4.01 32.71
C VAL A 707 -20.23 3.53 34.11
N LYS A 708 -19.30 2.58 34.16
CA LYS A 708 -18.76 2.03 35.41
C LYS A 708 -17.43 2.66 35.77
N ASN A 709 -17.23 2.91 37.06
CA ASN A 709 -15.98 3.44 37.58
C ASN A 709 -14.77 2.64 37.06
N GLY A 710 -13.81 3.34 36.45
CA GLY A 710 -12.55 2.79 35.97
C GLY A 710 -12.64 1.95 34.70
N THR A 711 -13.84 1.60 34.22
CA THR A 711 -14.00 0.80 32.99
C THR A 711 -13.84 1.69 31.76
N PRO A 712 -12.85 1.42 30.88
CA PRO A 712 -12.71 2.19 29.65
C PRO A 712 -13.85 1.92 28.67
N SER A 713 -14.19 2.94 27.89
CA SER A 713 -15.07 2.80 26.73
C SER A 713 -14.46 1.90 25.65
N ASP A 714 -15.29 1.42 24.72
CA ASP A 714 -14.78 0.91 23.46
C ASP A 714 -13.91 1.99 22.76
N PRO A 715 -12.86 1.60 22.01
CA PRO A 715 -12.09 2.51 21.16
C PRO A 715 -12.96 3.25 20.14
N TYR A 716 -12.77 4.56 20.04
CA TYR A 716 -13.38 5.40 19.02
C TYR A 716 -12.32 5.97 18.07
N LEU A 717 -12.56 5.92 16.76
CA LEU A 717 -11.60 6.38 15.77
C LEU A 717 -11.45 7.91 15.83
N ILE A 718 -10.21 8.38 16.02
CA ILE A 718 -9.84 9.81 16.07
C ILE A 718 -8.74 10.18 15.07
N GLY A 719 -8.03 9.18 14.54
CA GLY A 719 -6.93 9.39 13.60
C GLY A 719 -7.39 9.81 12.21
N PHE A 720 -6.49 10.51 11.50
CA PHE A 720 -6.68 10.97 10.11
C PHE A 720 -7.81 11.98 9.87
N TYR A 721 -8.36 12.57 10.93
CA TYR A 721 -9.21 13.77 10.89
C TYR A 721 -8.39 14.99 11.32
N ASP A 722 -8.52 16.12 10.62
CA ASP A 722 -7.68 17.31 10.78
C ASP A 722 -8.23 18.28 11.84
N ASP A 723 -9.53 18.62 11.80
CA ASP A 723 -10.23 19.40 12.83
C ASP A 723 -10.99 18.46 13.75
N ARG A 724 -10.62 18.43 15.04
CA ARG A 724 -11.22 17.53 16.02
C ARG A 724 -11.58 18.28 17.29
N SER A 725 -12.82 18.12 17.72
CA SER A 725 -13.29 18.61 19.01
C SER A 725 -13.98 17.52 19.83
N LEU A 726 -14.03 17.71 21.15
CA LEU A 726 -14.60 16.80 22.13
C LEU A 726 -15.53 17.58 23.07
N LYS A 727 -16.68 16.97 23.39
CA LYS A 727 -17.62 17.35 24.44
C LYS A 727 -17.76 16.21 25.44
N LEU A 728 -17.58 16.52 26.72
CA LEU A 728 -17.75 15.58 27.84
C LEU A 728 -18.74 16.13 28.86
N SER A 729 -19.74 15.34 29.25
CA SER A 729 -20.74 15.70 30.27
C SER A 729 -21.27 14.47 31.02
N HIS A 730 -21.96 14.70 32.14
CA HIS A 730 -22.56 13.64 32.95
C HIS A 730 -23.84 14.09 33.68
N ALA A 731 -24.65 13.13 34.13
CA ALA A 731 -25.86 13.36 34.94
C ALA A 731 -25.64 13.21 36.46
N ALA A 732 -24.43 12.86 36.92
CA ALA A 732 -24.15 12.74 38.35
C ALA A 732 -24.30 14.08 39.12
N LYS A 733 -24.67 13.99 40.40
CA LYS A 733 -24.84 15.12 41.31
C LYS A 733 -23.54 15.62 41.96
N GLN A 734 -22.44 14.90 41.75
CA GLN A 734 -21.10 15.25 42.22
C GLN A 734 -20.16 15.41 41.03
N PRO A 735 -19.06 16.18 41.14
CA PRO A 735 -18.07 16.27 40.07
C PRO A 735 -17.51 14.89 39.68
N VAL A 736 -17.45 14.62 38.37
CA VAL A 736 -16.88 13.40 37.82
C VAL A 736 -15.54 13.71 37.19
N VAL A 737 -14.54 12.87 37.48
CA VAL A 737 -13.23 12.94 36.86
C VAL A 737 -13.17 11.93 35.71
N PHE A 738 -13.01 12.44 34.50
CA PHE A 738 -12.78 11.62 33.31
C PHE A 738 -11.30 11.49 33.00
N THR A 739 -10.87 10.30 32.64
CA THR A 739 -9.55 10.04 32.06
C THR A 739 -9.71 9.81 30.56
N ILE A 740 -8.91 10.52 29.78
CA ILE A 740 -8.84 10.43 28.33
C ILE A 740 -7.55 9.69 27.98
N GLU A 741 -7.66 8.59 27.27
CA GLU A 741 -6.53 7.77 26.80
C GLU A 741 -6.56 7.66 25.28
N VAL A 742 -5.38 7.52 24.68
CA VAL A 742 -5.23 7.33 23.24
C VAL A 742 -4.32 6.14 22.95
N ASP A 743 -4.53 5.49 21.82
CA ASP A 743 -3.59 4.54 21.21
C ASP A 743 -3.03 5.21 19.95
N PRO A 744 -1.80 5.74 19.99
CA PRO A 744 -1.32 6.60 18.93
C PRO A 744 -1.23 5.91 17.58
N VAL A 745 -0.86 4.63 17.53
CA VAL A 745 -0.60 3.89 16.28
C VAL A 745 -1.41 2.58 16.15
N GLY A 746 -2.43 2.38 16.99
CA GLY A 746 -3.31 1.21 16.94
C GLY A 746 -2.65 -0.08 17.39
N THR A 747 -1.74 -0.03 18.37
CA THR A 747 -0.98 -1.21 18.86
C THR A 747 -1.61 -1.86 20.10
N GLY A 748 -2.67 -1.28 20.64
CA GLY A 748 -3.20 -1.64 21.96
C GLY A 748 -2.47 -0.96 23.13
N GLU A 749 -1.44 -0.15 22.85
CA GLU A 749 -0.70 0.62 23.85
C GLU A 749 -1.42 1.92 24.21
N TRP A 750 -2.27 1.84 25.24
CA TRP A 750 -3.05 2.99 25.71
C TRP A 750 -2.22 3.94 26.56
N MET A 751 -2.21 5.20 26.16
CA MET A 751 -1.47 6.28 26.76
C MET A 751 -2.41 7.35 27.28
N LYS A 752 -2.26 7.70 28.56
CA LYS A 752 -3.03 8.77 29.18
C LYS A 752 -2.69 10.11 28.52
N TYR A 753 -3.70 10.76 27.93
CA TYR A 753 -3.59 12.11 27.38
C TYR A 753 -3.88 13.17 28.44
N LYS A 754 -5.02 13.05 29.12
CA LYS A 754 -5.50 14.08 30.04
C LYS A 754 -6.48 13.50 31.07
N THR A 755 -6.53 14.13 32.23
CA THR A 755 -7.62 13.96 33.19
C THR A 755 -8.37 15.28 33.32
N VAL A 756 -9.70 15.24 33.31
CA VAL A 756 -10.55 16.43 33.41
C VAL A 756 -11.63 16.22 34.47
N THR A 757 -11.87 17.23 35.30
CA THR A 757 -12.99 17.22 36.26
C THR A 757 -14.13 18.01 35.66
N VAL A 758 -15.29 17.39 35.53
CA VAL A 758 -16.53 18.02 35.05
C VAL A 758 -17.46 18.16 36.25
N LYS A 759 -18.04 19.35 36.47
CA LYS A 759 -19.00 19.56 37.55
C LYS A 759 -20.42 19.19 37.10
N PRO A 760 -21.33 18.90 38.04
CA PRO A 760 -22.74 18.65 37.73
C PRO A 760 -23.34 19.77 36.86
N GLY A 761 -23.99 19.39 35.75
CA GLY A 761 -24.62 20.32 34.81
C GLY A 761 -23.67 21.06 33.87
N GLU A 762 -22.36 20.88 33.98
CA GLU A 762 -21.38 21.48 33.07
C GLU A 762 -21.04 20.54 31.90
N THR A 763 -20.60 21.13 30.77
CA THR A 763 -20.01 20.40 29.64
C THR A 763 -18.57 20.87 29.45
N PHE A 764 -17.63 19.94 29.50
CA PHE A 764 -16.25 20.21 29.11
C PHE A 764 -16.13 20.19 27.59
N ASN A 765 -15.57 21.25 27.01
CA ASN A 765 -15.29 21.38 25.59
C ASN A 765 -13.78 21.42 25.36
N HIS A 766 -13.29 20.69 24.36
CA HIS A 766 -11.87 20.63 24.04
C HIS A 766 -11.67 20.53 22.54
N HIS A 767 -10.78 21.36 22.00
CA HIS A 767 -10.32 21.26 20.62
C HIS A 767 -8.90 20.68 20.64
N PHE A 768 -8.67 19.59 19.91
CA PHE A 768 -7.39 18.90 19.93
C PHE A 768 -6.35 19.73 19.15
N PRO A 769 -5.15 19.98 19.71
CA PRO A 769 -4.09 20.61 18.95
C PRO A 769 -3.75 19.79 17.70
N ALA A 770 -3.53 20.44 16.55
CA ALA A 770 -3.20 19.78 15.29
C ALA A 770 -1.99 18.82 15.39
N GLY A 771 -1.04 19.13 16.26
CA GLY A 771 0.13 18.29 16.52
C GLY A 771 -0.15 17.05 17.39
N ILE A 772 -1.22 17.02 18.18
CA ILE A 772 -1.54 15.86 19.04
C ILE A 772 -2.33 14.86 18.22
N GLN A 773 -1.68 13.81 17.72
CA GLN A 773 -2.31 12.81 16.87
C GLN A 773 -2.36 11.45 17.57
N ALA A 774 -3.37 10.66 17.21
CA ALA A 774 -3.52 9.27 17.60
C ALA A 774 -4.49 8.55 16.68
N ARG A 775 -4.46 7.22 16.64
CA ARG A 775 -5.41 6.42 15.86
C ARG A 775 -6.73 6.24 16.61
N TRP A 776 -6.66 5.84 17.88
CA TRP A 776 -7.84 5.59 18.72
C TRP A 776 -7.86 6.46 19.98
N ILE A 777 -9.06 6.76 20.47
CA ILE A 777 -9.32 7.41 21.75
C ILE A 777 -10.33 6.59 22.56
N ARG A 778 -10.19 6.60 23.89
CA ARG A 778 -11.17 6.03 24.82
C ARG A 778 -11.28 6.86 26.10
N PHE A 779 -12.33 6.60 26.87
CA PHE A 779 -12.64 7.36 28.08
C PHE A 779 -12.95 6.44 29.26
N SER A 780 -12.61 6.85 30.47
CA SER A 780 -13.07 6.22 31.72
C SER A 780 -13.48 7.30 32.74
N SER A 781 -14.37 6.98 33.67
CA SER A 781 -14.78 7.87 34.78
C SER A 781 -14.26 7.33 36.11
N ASN A 782 -14.10 8.21 37.11
CA ASN A 782 -13.74 7.82 38.48
C ASN A 782 -14.93 7.37 39.34
N GLY A 783 -16.10 7.20 38.74
CA GLY A 783 -17.34 6.86 39.42
C GLY A 783 -18.41 6.40 38.44
N ASP A 784 -19.33 5.59 38.96
CA ASP A 784 -20.53 5.19 38.23
C ASP A 784 -21.39 6.42 37.94
N CYS A 785 -21.72 6.64 36.67
CA CYS A 785 -22.59 7.74 36.27
C CYS A 785 -23.19 7.49 34.88
N ARG A 786 -24.19 8.29 34.52
CA ARG A 786 -24.64 8.42 33.13
C ARG A 786 -23.83 9.52 32.46
N ALA A 787 -23.08 9.20 31.41
CA ALA A 787 -22.11 10.09 30.78
C ALA A 787 -22.25 10.17 29.25
N THR A 788 -21.74 11.27 28.69
CA THR A 788 -21.68 11.54 27.25
C THR A 788 -20.27 11.98 26.88
N ALA A 789 -19.72 11.37 25.84
CA ALA A 789 -18.41 11.68 25.25
C ALA A 789 -18.58 11.71 23.73
N LEU A 790 -18.68 12.92 23.17
CA LEU A 790 -18.94 13.14 21.74
C LEU A 790 -17.82 13.96 21.11
N LEU A 791 -17.39 13.52 19.95
CA LEU A 791 -16.42 14.16 19.08
C LEU A 791 -17.10 14.66 17.80
N GLU A 792 -16.50 15.68 17.22
CA GLU A 792 -16.91 16.28 15.95
C GLU A 792 -15.68 16.52 15.08
N TYR A 793 -15.79 16.14 13.81
CA TYR A 793 -14.77 16.22 12.78
C TYR A 793 -15.29 17.00 11.57
N LYS A 794 -14.59 18.06 11.17
CA LYS A 794 -15.07 19.04 10.18
C LYS A 794 -14.22 19.13 8.93
#